data_AF-A0A2V8P1H6-F1
#
_entry.id   AF-A0A2V8P1H6-F1
#
_cell.length_a   1.000
_cell.length_b   1.000
_cell.length_c   1.000
_cell.angle_alpha   90.00
_cell.angle_beta   90.00
_cell.angle_gamma   90.00
#
_symmetry.space_group_name_H-M   'P 1'
#
loop_
_entity.id
_entity.type
_entity.pdbx_description
1 polymer ?
#
loop_
_entity_poly.entity_id
_entity_poly.type
_entity_poly.pdbx_seq_one_letter_code
_entity_poly.pdbx_strand_id
1 'polypeptide(L)'
;MAARHRTEHAAKDQTVSPLKQLTIEHFRGCVVPFSLPFEKGKQLTVIYGENGTGKSTICDAFEFLSRGKVSSLENRGLGQTLRFWPSMGKTPSDISVTLETSDGSCCATMTRSGEVTAVPTDKRPRAEVFRKSQILSLIEATPGERYAAISRFIDVSGVEASEGALRDLIRDLRRTQELAIAGLAQNQETIHQFWETAGRPATDAFAWAETECQRGTESFEAESAALNALQIAYARLVEIPDRLKAAQQAVKAAEKSASEAAKTLEDTVQTASKDAAEVVAVLQAAQAYLAKIPTPKVCPLCESEERTSNLANRIRLRLGAFSTVQASQSNAVAAKQTVQRAEQQLEIVRNKAREDVTRFEEVLAEFTWPKDIRLPTRPVPTTLTGLAGWLKDSVELPGEWRMAEIERHDRKQFVATLNHALETWRENTAAQKDLARLIPRLERALEIAMEERRRFTDEILASISAEVGRLYEAVHPGEGLNKISLELDAKKRASLEIGASFCGKDTRPQAYFSDSHLDTLGLCVFLALSALEESGETILILDDVLASADEPHVDRLIEMLYSEAIKFRHCIITTHYRPWKEKLRWGWLQNGPCQFVELMRWTPQTGLALIRSVPDIERLQKLLGETPPDLQSICYKAGVILEAALHFLTLHYECHVPRRATGLYTLAELQPTLDEKFRQAVQIEVQTGKDSAGAPIYKTVHLKDHLDELTRIAQARNVLGCHFNQLSFQLLDADALAFGQQVVELMNVLTDGDAGWPRNAKSGEYWATAGETRKLYPFKKP
;
A
#
# COMPACT_ATOMS: atom_id res chain seq x y z
N MET A 1 0.71 -27.70 2.42
CA MET A 1 1.07 -26.84 3.57
C MET A 1 -0.14 -26.22 4.27
N ALA A 2 -1.29 -26.01 3.60
CA ALA A 2 -2.53 -25.50 4.21
C ALA A 2 -3.15 -26.40 5.32
N ALA A 3 -2.91 -27.72 5.29
CA ALA A 3 -3.38 -28.63 6.35
C ALA A 3 -2.55 -28.58 7.65
N ARG A 4 -1.29 -28.08 7.59
CA ARG A 4 -0.44 -27.93 8.78
C ARG A 4 -0.75 -26.64 9.57
N HIS A 5 -1.24 -25.59 8.92
CA HIS A 5 -1.69 -24.39 9.62
C HIS A 5 -3.04 -24.55 10.34
N ARG A 6 -3.88 -25.52 9.96
CA ARG A 6 -5.11 -25.83 10.71
C ARG A 6 -4.88 -26.64 11.99
N THR A 7 -3.71 -27.27 12.14
CA THR A 7 -3.40 -28.11 13.30
C THR A 7 -2.51 -27.42 14.34
N GLU A 8 -1.84 -26.31 14.00
CA GLU A 8 -1.07 -25.51 14.97
C GLU A 8 -1.84 -24.34 15.59
N HIS A 9 -3.05 -24.01 15.11
CA HIS A 9 -3.93 -23.02 15.74
C HIS A 9 -5.04 -23.62 16.64
N ALA A 10 -5.15 -24.95 16.70
CA ALA A 10 -5.84 -25.60 17.79
C ALA A 10 -4.89 -25.64 19.00
N ALA A 11 -5.24 -24.91 20.07
CA ALA A 11 -4.52 -24.80 21.35
C ALA A 11 -3.44 -23.68 21.49
N LYS A 12 -3.77 -22.44 21.10
CA LYS A 12 -3.44 -21.30 21.97
C LYS A 12 -4.68 -20.93 22.77
N ASP A 13 -4.82 -21.61 23.89
CA ASP A 13 -5.76 -21.28 24.96
C ASP A 13 -5.26 -20.00 25.66
N GLN A 14 -5.26 -18.87 24.93
CA GLN A 14 -5.27 -17.56 25.59
C GLN A 14 -6.71 -17.37 26.04
N THR A 15 -6.99 -17.71 27.30
CA THR A 15 -8.27 -17.47 27.94
C THR A 15 -8.54 -15.96 27.91
N VAL A 16 -9.27 -15.51 26.89
CA VAL A 16 -9.65 -14.11 26.74
C VAL A 16 -10.49 -13.72 27.95
N SER A 17 -10.13 -12.60 28.56
CA SER A 17 -10.73 -12.14 29.80
C SER A 17 -12.24 -11.88 29.63
N PRO A 18 -13.12 -12.47 30.48
CA PRO A 18 -14.55 -12.16 30.45
C PRO A 18 -14.80 -10.66 30.71
N LEU A 19 -15.86 -10.15 30.09
CA LEU A 19 -16.34 -8.78 30.29
C LEU A 19 -16.90 -8.63 31.72
N LYS A 20 -16.72 -7.45 32.31
CA LYS A 20 -17.25 -7.11 33.64
C LYS A 20 -18.29 -6.00 33.57
N GLN A 21 -17.98 -4.90 32.89
CA GLN A 21 -18.88 -3.75 32.84
C GLN A 21 -18.59 -2.87 31.63
N LEU A 22 -19.63 -2.36 30.98
CA LEU A 22 -19.56 -1.25 30.03
C LEU A 22 -20.11 0.01 30.70
N THR A 23 -19.34 1.10 30.70
CA THR A 23 -19.75 2.42 31.18
C THR A 23 -19.76 3.41 30.01
N ILE A 24 -20.86 4.14 29.85
CA ILE A 24 -21.06 5.13 28.78
C ILE A 24 -21.37 6.47 29.43
N GLU A 25 -20.68 7.53 29.03
CA GLU A 25 -20.94 8.89 29.51
C GLU A 25 -21.00 9.88 28.35
N HIS A 26 -22.04 10.71 28.36
CA HIS A 26 -22.21 11.83 27.42
C HIS A 26 -22.19 11.45 25.93
N PHE A 27 -22.46 10.18 25.62
CA PHE A 27 -22.49 9.63 24.28
C PHE A 27 -23.93 9.37 23.82
N ARG A 28 -24.34 9.97 22.70
CA ARG A 28 -25.64 9.78 22.05
C ARG A 28 -26.78 9.97 23.04
N GLY A 29 -27.62 8.94 23.27
CA GLY A 29 -28.74 9.00 24.22
C GLY A 29 -28.33 9.01 25.71
N CYS A 30 -27.05 8.93 26.04
CA CYS A 30 -26.55 8.80 27.41
C CYS A 30 -26.38 10.16 28.13
N VAL A 31 -27.49 10.82 28.45
CA VAL A 31 -27.48 12.15 29.12
C VAL A 31 -27.00 12.11 30.57
N VAL A 32 -27.15 10.97 31.24
CA VAL A 32 -26.55 10.63 32.55
C VAL A 32 -25.63 9.41 32.38
N PRO A 33 -24.60 9.21 33.24
CA PRO A 33 -23.75 8.04 33.17
C PRO A 33 -24.55 6.72 33.21
N PHE A 34 -24.27 5.83 32.27
CA PHE A 34 -24.90 4.51 32.16
C PHE A 34 -23.89 3.42 32.42
N SER A 35 -24.29 2.37 33.13
CA SER A 35 -23.46 1.19 33.38
C SER A 35 -24.23 -0.09 33.09
N LEU A 36 -23.65 -0.94 32.24
CA LEU A 36 -24.13 -2.29 31.92
C LEU A 36 -23.15 -3.32 32.50
N PRO A 37 -23.47 -3.95 33.65
CA PRO A 37 -22.66 -5.03 34.18
C PRO A 37 -22.86 -6.31 33.35
N PHE A 38 -21.80 -7.11 33.19
CA PHE A 38 -21.83 -8.42 32.55
C PHE A 38 -21.78 -9.53 33.59
N GLU A 39 -22.66 -10.53 33.46
CA GLU A 39 -22.73 -11.64 34.41
C GLU A 39 -21.60 -12.66 34.21
N LYS A 40 -20.99 -13.10 35.31
CA LYS A 40 -19.90 -14.07 35.28
C LYS A 40 -20.37 -15.41 34.71
N GLY A 41 -19.66 -15.92 33.71
CA GLY A 41 -19.96 -17.21 33.08
C GLY A 41 -21.05 -17.16 32.01
N LYS A 42 -21.59 -15.98 31.71
CA LYS A 42 -22.55 -15.77 30.62
C LYS A 42 -21.82 -15.13 29.43
N GLN A 43 -21.79 -15.80 28.28
CA GLN A 43 -21.12 -15.33 27.06
C GLN A 43 -22.07 -14.61 26.09
N LEU A 44 -23.37 -14.62 26.38
CA LEU A 44 -24.39 -13.94 25.61
C LEU A 44 -25.13 -12.95 26.50
N THR A 45 -25.34 -11.72 26.02
CA THR A 45 -26.20 -10.72 26.67
C THR A 45 -27.29 -10.28 25.69
N VAL A 46 -28.55 -10.53 26.03
CA VAL A 46 -29.70 -10.05 25.28
C VAL A 46 -30.23 -8.78 25.94
N ILE A 47 -30.25 -7.68 25.18
CA ILE A 47 -30.72 -6.37 25.61
C ILE A 47 -32.06 -6.09 24.93
N TYR A 48 -33.14 -6.25 25.69
CA TYR A 48 -34.47 -5.89 25.23
C TYR A 48 -34.78 -4.41 25.50
N GLY A 49 -35.46 -3.76 24.56
CA GLY A 49 -36.09 -2.47 24.83
C GLY A 49 -36.99 -2.02 23.70
N GLU A 50 -37.99 -1.20 24.01
CA GLU A 50 -38.85 -0.57 23.00
C GLU A 50 -38.04 0.38 22.08
N ASN A 51 -38.67 0.85 21.00
CA ASN A 51 -38.03 1.83 20.12
C ASN A 51 -37.78 3.14 20.87
N GLY A 52 -36.58 3.69 20.72
CA GLY A 52 -36.17 4.92 21.40
C GLY A 52 -35.63 4.75 22.83
N THR A 53 -35.47 3.53 23.36
CA THR A 53 -34.87 3.30 24.69
C THR A 53 -33.34 3.45 24.72
N GLY A 54 -32.68 3.49 23.56
CA GLY A 54 -31.24 3.68 23.43
C GLY A 54 -30.41 2.41 23.15
N LYS A 55 -31.04 1.32 22.69
CA LYS A 55 -30.37 0.09 22.21
C LYS A 55 -29.16 0.38 21.30
N SER A 56 -29.37 1.13 20.22
CA SER A 56 -28.30 1.48 19.29
C SER A 56 -27.20 2.35 19.90
N THR A 57 -27.47 3.11 20.98
CA THR A 57 -26.41 3.85 21.72
C THR A 57 -25.40 2.87 22.33
N ILE A 58 -25.86 1.73 22.83
CA ILE A 58 -24.99 0.68 23.40
C ILE A 58 -24.15 0.06 22.29
N CYS A 59 -24.76 -0.27 21.14
CA CYS A 59 -24.05 -0.81 19.98
C CYS A 59 -23.01 0.18 19.43
N ASP A 60 -23.39 1.45 19.30
CA ASP A 60 -22.52 2.55 18.88
C ASP A 60 -21.34 2.73 19.84
N ALA A 61 -21.52 2.48 21.15
CA ALA A 61 -20.46 2.61 22.14
C ALA A 61 -19.36 1.54 21.95
N PHE A 62 -19.73 0.30 21.62
CA PHE A 62 -18.77 -0.74 21.25
C PHE A 62 -18.02 -0.41 19.96
N GLU A 63 -18.71 0.14 18.95
CA GLU A 63 -18.05 0.57 17.71
C GLU A 63 -17.09 1.75 17.93
N PHE A 64 -17.50 2.71 18.74
CA PHE A 64 -16.69 3.85 19.12
C PHE A 64 -15.42 3.40 19.85
N LEU A 65 -15.54 2.50 20.83
CA LEU A 65 -14.42 1.96 21.57
C LEU A 65 -13.46 1.14 20.69
N SER A 66 -13.99 0.25 19.84
CA SER A 66 -13.20 -0.68 19.02
C SER A 66 -12.60 -0.06 17.76
N ARG A 67 -13.37 0.76 17.02
CA ARG A 67 -13.01 1.29 15.70
C ARG A 67 -12.87 2.80 15.65
N GLY A 68 -13.34 3.51 16.68
CA GLY A 68 -13.31 4.97 16.70
C GLY A 68 -14.30 5.61 15.73
N LYS A 69 -15.37 4.89 15.38
CA LYS A 69 -16.40 5.30 14.42
C LYS A 69 -17.79 5.00 14.97
N VAL A 70 -18.81 5.61 14.34
CA VAL A 70 -20.22 5.39 14.64
C VAL A 70 -20.98 5.25 13.32
N SER A 71 -21.02 4.03 12.78
CA SER A 71 -21.57 3.79 11.43
C SER A 71 -23.09 3.85 11.39
N SER A 72 -23.78 3.79 12.54
CA SER A 72 -25.25 3.91 12.59
C SER A 72 -25.79 5.24 12.03
N LEU A 73 -24.93 6.28 11.96
CA LEU A 73 -25.26 7.61 11.44
C LEU A 73 -24.80 7.85 10.00
N GLU A 74 -23.97 6.96 9.46
CA GLU A 74 -23.50 7.05 8.09
C GLU A 74 -24.68 6.86 7.12
N ASN A 75 -24.59 7.46 5.93
CA ASN A 75 -25.59 7.35 4.87
C ASN A 75 -27.03 7.79 5.24
N ARG A 76 -27.22 8.52 6.35
CA ARG A 76 -28.51 9.13 6.74
C ARG A 76 -28.73 10.54 6.21
N GLY A 77 -27.91 11.01 5.27
CA GLY A 77 -27.98 12.38 4.74
C GLY A 77 -27.62 13.48 5.75
N LEU A 78 -26.93 13.13 6.84
CA LEU A 78 -26.63 14.05 7.96
C LEU A 78 -25.38 14.92 7.75
N GLY A 79 -24.64 14.73 6.65
CA GLY A 79 -23.33 15.36 6.42
C GLY A 79 -22.30 14.86 7.43
N GLN A 80 -21.50 15.78 8.01
CA GLN A 80 -20.55 15.42 9.07
C GLN A 80 -21.28 14.94 10.33
N THR A 81 -21.05 13.68 10.72
CA THR A 81 -21.79 13.01 11.79
C THR A 81 -21.26 13.32 13.20
N LEU A 82 -20.01 13.79 13.33
CA LEU A 82 -19.31 14.04 14.60
C LEU A 82 -20.10 14.92 15.58
N ARG A 83 -20.84 15.91 15.07
CA ARG A 83 -21.69 16.82 15.87
C ARG A 83 -22.87 16.13 16.56
N PHE A 84 -23.20 14.90 16.17
CA PHE A 84 -24.33 14.12 16.69
C PHE A 84 -23.91 12.98 17.62
N TRP A 85 -22.61 12.88 17.93
CA TRP A 85 -22.07 11.87 18.84
C TRP A 85 -22.21 12.26 20.31
N PRO A 86 -21.95 13.52 20.73
CA PRO A 86 -22.19 13.93 22.10
C PRO A 86 -23.68 13.91 22.44
N SER A 87 -24.01 13.66 23.70
CA SER A 87 -25.35 13.88 24.23
C SER A 87 -25.74 15.37 24.19
N MET A 88 -27.03 15.64 24.29
CA MET A 88 -27.56 17.01 24.25
C MET A 88 -26.87 17.91 25.29
N GLY A 89 -26.33 19.04 24.84
CA GLY A 89 -25.63 20.01 25.68
C GLY A 89 -24.17 19.67 26.01
N LYS A 90 -23.61 18.62 25.40
CA LYS A 90 -22.23 18.18 25.57
C LYS A 90 -21.39 18.40 24.32
N THR A 91 -20.08 18.39 24.51
CA THR A 91 -19.06 18.56 23.46
C THR A 91 -18.37 17.23 23.16
N PRO A 92 -17.71 17.10 22.00
CA PRO A 92 -16.87 15.95 21.67
C PRO A 92 -15.95 15.48 22.81
N SER A 93 -15.31 16.43 23.51
CA SER A 93 -14.38 16.14 24.60
C SER A 93 -15.01 15.62 25.89
N ASP A 94 -16.33 15.67 26.01
CA ASP A 94 -17.04 15.14 27.18
C ASP A 94 -17.35 13.65 27.06
N ILE A 95 -17.21 13.06 25.87
CA ILE A 95 -17.56 11.66 25.60
C ILE A 95 -16.54 10.73 26.25
N SER A 96 -17.04 9.76 27.02
CA SER A 96 -16.24 8.64 27.51
C SER A 96 -17.00 7.32 27.35
N VAL A 97 -16.31 6.27 26.89
CA VAL A 97 -16.82 4.91 26.85
C VAL A 97 -15.76 3.99 27.43
N THR A 98 -16.06 3.32 28.53
CA THR A 98 -15.13 2.43 29.22
C THR A 98 -15.66 1.00 29.22
N LEU A 99 -14.83 0.04 28.79
CA LEU A 99 -15.09 -1.38 28.96
C LEU A 99 -14.11 -1.96 29.99
N GLU A 100 -14.66 -2.55 31.02
CA GLU A 100 -13.93 -3.29 32.06
C GLU A 100 -14.01 -4.79 31.79
N THR A 101 -12.88 -5.46 31.94
CA THR A 101 -12.66 -6.89 31.75
C THR A 101 -11.97 -7.46 32.99
N SER A 102 -11.82 -8.79 33.06
CA SER A 102 -11.09 -9.41 34.18
C SER A 102 -9.59 -9.11 34.23
N ASP A 103 -8.97 -8.73 33.11
CA ASP A 103 -7.56 -8.40 32.96
C ASP A 103 -7.25 -6.88 32.92
N GLY A 104 -8.27 -6.01 32.97
CA GLY A 104 -8.08 -4.56 32.99
C GLY A 104 -9.30 -3.77 32.51
N SER A 105 -9.07 -2.54 32.09
CA SER A 105 -10.09 -1.70 31.45
C SER A 105 -9.50 -0.95 30.27
N CYS A 106 -10.35 -0.59 29.31
CA CYS A 106 -10.03 0.26 28.18
C CYS A 106 -11.07 1.39 28.09
N CYS A 107 -10.62 2.64 28.03
CA CYS A 107 -11.47 3.82 27.93
C CYS A 107 -11.20 4.54 26.60
N ALA A 108 -12.23 4.69 25.78
CA ALA A 108 -12.23 5.56 24.62
C ALA A 108 -12.78 6.94 24.97
N THR A 109 -12.01 7.96 24.61
CA THR A 109 -12.41 9.37 24.68
C THR A 109 -12.20 10.01 23.32
N MET A 110 -12.84 11.15 23.09
CA MET A 110 -12.71 11.90 21.84
C MET A 110 -12.08 13.27 22.10
N THR A 111 -11.17 13.69 21.24
CA THR A 111 -10.58 15.03 21.31
C THR A 111 -11.52 16.08 20.71
N ARG A 112 -11.24 17.37 20.92
CA ARG A 112 -12.01 18.46 20.27
C ARG A 112 -11.95 18.42 18.74
N SER A 113 -10.90 17.86 18.17
CA SER A 113 -10.74 17.67 16.72
C SER A 113 -11.52 16.47 16.17
N GLY A 114 -12.18 15.67 17.03
CA GLY A 114 -12.95 14.50 16.64
C GLY A 114 -12.14 13.21 16.50
N GLU A 115 -10.89 13.19 16.96
CA GLU A 115 -10.06 11.99 17.00
C GLU A 115 -10.42 11.14 18.22
N VAL A 116 -10.64 9.83 18.02
CA VAL A 116 -10.98 8.89 19.09
C VAL A 116 -9.74 8.14 19.54
N THR A 117 -9.43 8.22 20.83
CA THR A 117 -8.29 7.55 21.45
C THR A 117 -8.77 6.56 22.50
N ALA A 118 -8.39 5.29 22.35
CA ALA A 118 -8.68 4.23 23.32
C ALA A 118 -7.43 3.93 24.17
N VAL A 119 -7.54 4.04 25.49
CA VAL A 119 -6.41 3.89 26.43
C VAL A 119 -6.74 2.82 27.48
N PRO A 120 -5.84 1.85 27.73
CA PRO A 120 -4.58 1.62 27.01
C PRO A 120 -4.83 0.90 25.67
N THR A 121 -4.00 1.19 24.67
CA THR A 121 -4.22 0.76 23.26
C THR A 121 -4.17 -0.75 23.09
N ASP A 122 -3.35 -1.45 23.87
CA ASP A 122 -3.20 -2.91 23.88
C ASP A 122 -4.43 -3.64 24.43
N LYS A 123 -5.30 -2.95 25.18
CA LYS A 123 -6.56 -3.50 25.71
C LYS A 123 -7.78 -3.10 24.90
N ARG A 124 -7.58 -2.46 23.74
CA ARG A 124 -8.68 -2.06 22.86
C ARG A 124 -9.43 -3.31 22.39
N PRO A 125 -10.74 -3.42 22.65
CA PRO A 125 -11.48 -4.62 22.30
C PRO A 125 -11.67 -4.72 20.79
N ARG A 126 -11.60 -5.96 20.29
CA ARG A 126 -12.07 -6.32 18.96
C ARG A 126 -13.59 -6.48 19.00
N ALA A 127 -14.31 -5.66 18.23
CA ALA A 127 -15.76 -5.73 18.17
C ALA A 127 -16.28 -5.63 16.73
N GLU A 128 -17.25 -6.48 16.40
CA GLU A 128 -17.99 -6.47 15.14
C GLU A 128 -19.45 -6.12 15.42
N VAL A 129 -19.91 -4.98 14.91
CA VAL A 129 -21.29 -4.51 15.08
C VAL A 129 -22.06 -4.74 13.78
N PHE A 130 -23.12 -5.52 13.85
CA PHE A 130 -24.02 -5.81 12.75
C PHE A 130 -25.37 -5.18 12.95
N ARG A 131 -25.75 -4.37 11.98
CA ARG A 131 -27.06 -3.70 11.93
C ARG A 131 -27.80 -4.20 10.70
N LYS A 132 -29.13 -4.21 10.77
CA LYS A 132 -29.99 -4.63 9.65
C LYS A 132 -29.57 -4.01 8.30
N SER A 133 -29.34 -2.69 8.26
CA SER A 133 -28.97 -2.00 7.02
C SER A 133 -27.63 -2.47 6.44
N GLN A 134 -26.68 -2.87 7.30
CA GLN A 134 -25.39 -3.40 6.88
C GLN A 134 -25.51 -4.84 6.38
N ILE A 135 -26.36 -5.64 7.04
CA ILE A 135 -26.66 -7.02 6.66
C ILE A 135 -27.18 -7.11 5.22
N LEU A 136 -28.21 -6.32 4.91
CA LEU A 136 -28.79 -6.25 3.57
C LEU A 136 -27.84 -5.66 2.54
N SER A 137 -27.06 -4.64 2.91
CA SER A 137 -26.14 -3.99 1.97
C SER A 137 -25.15 -4.97 1.35
N LEU A 138 -24.72 -6.01 2.06
CA LEU A 138 -23.82 -7.03 1.50
C LEU A 138 -24.52 -7.92 0.46
N ILE A 139 -25.81 -8.19 0.62
CA ILE A 139 -26.58 -9.02 -0.30
C ILE A 139 -26.98 -8.24 -1.54
N GLU A 140 -27.38 -6.97 -1.37
CA GLU A 140 -27.88 -6.08 -2.41
C GLU A 140 -26.79 -5.33 -3.18
N ALA A 141 -25.58 -5.23 -2.62
CA ALA A 141 -24.45 -4.54 -3.25
C ALA A 141 -24.07 -5.15 -4.62
N THR A 142 -23.44 -4.31 -5.45
CA THR A 142 -22.86 -4.78 -6.71
C THR A 142 -21.74 -5.80 -6.45
N PRO A 143 -21.44 -6.71 -7.40
CA PRO A 143 -20.40 -7.73 -7.21
C PRO A 143 -19.04 -7.19 -6.75
N GLY A 144 -18.66 -5.99 -7.21
CA GLY A 144 -17.42 -5.33 -6.81
C GLY A 144 -17.44 -4.82 -5.37
N GLU A 145 -18.53 -4.17 -4.96
CA GLU A 145 -18.71 -3.69 -3.58
C GLU A 145 -18.81 -4.85 -2.59
N ARG A 146 -19.46 -5.96 -2.98
CA ARG A 146 -19.50 -7.20 -2.18
C ARG A 146 -18.12 -7.77 -1.95
N TYR A 147 -17.31 -7.87 -3.02
CA TYR A 147 -15.92 -8.31 -2.88
C TYR A 147 -15.14 -7.36 -1.97
N ALA A 148 -15.31 -6.05 -2.10
CA ALA A 148 -14.63 -5.07 -1.25
C ALA A 148 -15.02 -5.20 0.24
N ALA A 149 -16.27 -5.55 0.55
CA ALA A 149 -16.72 -5.76 1.91
C ALA A 149 -16.10 -7.01 2.58
N ILE A 150 -15.78 -8.03 1.78
CA ILE A 150 -15.19 -9.28 2.28
C ILE A 150 -13.68 -9.41 2.05
N SER A 151 -13.07 -8.52 1.27
CA SER A 151 -11.66 -8.63 0.86
C SER A 151 -10.70 -8.61 2.05
N ARG A 152 -11.07 -7.97 3.16
CA ARG A 152 -10.28 -8.00 4.41
C ARG A 152 -10.05 -9.42 4.93
N PHE A 153 -11.01 -10.32 4.71
CA PHE A 153 -10.94 -11.72 5.13
C PHE A 153 -10.12 -12.59 4.16
N ILE A 154 -9.78 -12.04 2.98
CA ILE A 154 -9.07 -12.73 1.89
C ILE A 154 -7.89 -11.85 1.45
N ASP A 155 -6.87 -11.74 2.29
CA ASP A 155 -5.68 -10.97 1.94
C ASP A 155 -4.76 -11.74 0.98
N VAL A 156 -4.86 -11.38 -0.30
CA VAL A 156 -3.97 -11.86 -1.37
C VAL A 156 -3.17 -10.72 -2.01
N SER A 157 -3.19 -9.53 -1.40
CA SER A 157 -2.64 -8.30 -1.99
C SER A 157 -1.14 -8.42 -2.31
N GLY A 158 -0.35 -9.01 -1.41
CA GLY A 158 1.08 -9.24 -1.61
C GLY A 158 1.38 -10.21 -2.76
N VAL A 159 0.53 -11.23 -2.96
CA VAL A 159 0.65 -12.18 -4.08
C VAL A 159 0.30 -11.49 -5.39
N GLU A 160 -0.78 -10.70 -5.43
CA GLU A 160 -1.16 -9.94 -6.62
C GLU A 160 -0.07 -8.94 -7.04
N ALA A 161 0.59 -8.29 -6.09
CA ALA A 161 1.72 -7.40 -6.36
C ALA A 161 2.90 -8.17 -6.97
N SER A 162 3.20 -9.36 -6.44
CA SER A 162 4.26 -10.24 -6.95
C SER A 162 3.96 -10.73 -8.38
N GLU A 163 2.72 -11.10 -8.67
CA GLU A 163 2.28 -11.42 -10.03
C GLU A 163 2.43 -10.22 -10.98
N GLY A 164 2.10 -9.01 -10.51
CA GLY A 164 2.29 -7.77 -11.27
C GLY A 164 3.75 -7.56 -11.66
N ALA A 165 4.66 -7.67 -10.69
CA ALA A 165 6.10 -7.55 -10.92
C ALA A 165 6.62 -8.62 -11.90
N LEU A 166 6.13 -9.86 -11.81
CA LEU A 166 6.49 -10.93 -12.76
C LEU A 166 6.01 -10.61 -14.19
N ARG A 167 4.78 -10.08 -14.36
CA ARG A 167 4.27 -9.67 -15.68
C ARG A 167 5.14 -8.58 -16.29
N ASP A 168 5.51 -7.57 -15.50
CA ASP A 168 6.36 -6.48 -15.97
C ASP A 168 7.76 -6.99 -16.36
N LEU A 169 8.36 -7.86 -15.54
CA LEU A 169 9.65 -8.50 -15.85
C LEU A 169 9.59 -9.30 -17.16
N ILE A 170 8.57 -10.13 -17.35
CA ILE A 170 8.39 -10.92 -18.58
C ILE A 170 8.26 -10.00 -19.79
N ARG A 171 7.47 -8.92 -19.69
CA ARG A 171 7.30 -7.94 -20.77
C ARG A 171 8.63 -7.29 -21.14
N ASP A 172 9.40 -6.86 -20.15
CA ASP A 172 10.68 -6.18 -20.38
C ASP A 172 11.72 -7.13 -20.99
N LEU A 173 11.78 -8.38 -20.52
CA LEU A 173 12.68 -9.40 -21.08
C LEU A 173 12.30 -9.78 -22.52
N ARG A 174 11.01 -9.85 -22.85
CA ARG A 174 10.54 -10.07 -24.24
C ARG A 174 10.98 -8.92 -25.15
N ARG A 175 10.84 -7.67 -24.71
CA ARG A 175 11.34 -6.51 -25.46
C ARG A 175 12.86 -6.59 -25.68
N THR A 176 13.63 -6.97 -24.66
CA THR A 176 15.09 -7.17 -24.81
C THR A 176 15.40 -8.30 -25.79
N GLN A 177 14.64 -9.39 -25.77
CA GLN A 177 14.79 -10.51 -26.71
C GLN A 177 14.51 -10.07 -28.15
N GLU A 178 13.45 -9.31 -28.40
CA GLU A 178 13.12 -8.76 -29.71
C GLU A 178 14.24 -7.86 -30.25
N LEU A 179 14.78 -6.97 -29.41
CA LEU A 179 15.91 -6.10 -29.76
C LEU A 179 17.18 -6.90 -30.07
N ALA A 180 17.50 -7.93 -29.28
CA ALA A 180 18.64 -8.80 -29.53
C ALA A 180 18.50 -9.57 -30.85
N ILE A 181 17.29 -10.08 -31.16
CA ILE A 181 17.01 -10.78 -32.43
C ILE A 181 17.16 -9.82 -33.62
N ALA A 182 16.62 -8.60 -33.53
CA ALA A 182 16.77 -7.60 -34.58
C ALA A 182 18.26 -7.23 -34.80
N GLY A 183 19.02 -7.04 -33.71
CA GLY A 183 20.46 -6.77 -33.76
C GLY A 183 21.26 -7.92 -34.37
N LEU A 184 20.90 -9.19 -34.11
CA LEU A 184 21.55 -10.35 -34.73
C LEU A 184 21.44 -10.35 -36.25
N ALA A 185 20.24 -10.09 -36.78
CA ALA A 185 20.02 -10.02 -38.22
C ALA A 185 20.88 -8.93 -38.87
N GLN A 186 20.91 -7.74 -38.26
CA GLN A 186 21.72 -6.62 -38.74
C GLN A 186 23.23 -6.91 -38.70
N ASN A 187 23.73 -7.48 -37.60
CA ASN A 187 25.15 -7.81 -37.48
C ASN A 187 25.56 -8.90 -38.46
N GLN A 188 24.69 -9.91 -38.65
CA GLN A 188 24.91 -10.96 -39.63
C GLN A 188 24.99 -10.38 -41.05
N GLU A 189 24.05 -9.52 -41.44
CA GLU A 189 24.08 -8.84 -42.74
C GLU A 189 25.35 -8.01 -42.92
N THR A 190 25.75 -7.24 -41.90
CA THR A 190 26.99 -6.44 -41.91
C THR A 190 28.23 -7.30 -42.13
N ILE A 191 28.37 -8.41 -41.40
CA ILE A 191 29.51 -9.33 -41.51
C ILE A 191 29.52 -9.98 -42.91
N HIS A 192 28.36 -10.38 -43.43
CA HIS A 192 28.26 -10.93 -44.79
C HIS A 192 28.64 -9.92 -45.87
N GLN A 193 28.18 -8.67 -45.77
CA GLN A 193 28.55 -7.60 -46.72
C GLN A 193 30.07 -7.35 -46.75
N PHE A 194 30.72 -7.32 -45.57
CA PHE A 194 32.16 -7.19 -45.50
C PHE A 194 32.89 -8.40 -46.09
N TRP A 195 32.40 -9.61 -45.85
CA TRP A 195 32.97 -10.84 -46.42
C TRP A 195 32.84 -10.90 -47.95
N GLU A 196 31.71 -10.44 -48.50
CA GLU A 196 31.50 -10.32 -49.94
C GLU A 196 32.43 -9.28 -50.58
N THR A 197 32.55 -8.11 -49.95
CA THR A 197 33.45 -7.04 -50.41
C THR A 197 34.91 -7.50 -50.40
N ALA A 198 35.29 -8.35 -49.44
CA ALA A 198 36.62 -8.96 -49.36
C ALA A 198 36.83 -10.10 -50.39
N GLY A 199 35.86 -10.38 -51.25
CA GLY A 199 35.98 -11.41 -52.29
C GLY A 199 35.79 -12.84 -51.77
N ARG A 200 35.09 -13.03 -50.64
CA ARG A 200 34.79 -14.34 -50.03
C ARG A 200 36.04 -15.20 -49.79
N PRO A 201 37.02 -14.71 -48.98
CA PRO A 201 38.33 -15.36 -48.80
C PRO A 201 38.29 -16.69 -48.03
N ALA A 202 37.17 -17.02 -47.37
CA ALA A 202 36.94 -18.28 -46.67
C ALA A 202 35.50 -18.77 -46.92
N THR A 203 35.20 -20.03 -46.60
CA THR A 203 33.85 -20.63 -46.80
C THR A 203 32.80 -20.12 -45.80
N ASP A 204 33.21 -19.63 -44.64
CA ASP A 204 32.34 -19.12 -43.58
C ASP A 204 32.68 -17.66 -43.24
N ALA A 205 31.66 -16.80 -43.24
CA ALA A 205 31.84 -15.36 -43.05
C ALA A 205 32.26 -15.00 -41.61
N PHE A 206 31.80 -15.75 -40.61
CA PHE A 206 32.12 -15.48 -39.20
C PHE A 206 33.53 -15.96 -38.84
N ALA A 207 33.93 -17.14 -39.31
CA ALA A 207 35.30 -17.64 -39.15
C ALA A 207 36.32 -16.74 -39.86
N TRP A 208 35.97 -16.18 -41.02
CA TRP A 208 36.79 -15.16 -41.67
C TRP A 208 36.86 -13.89 -40.82
N ALA A 209 35.72 -13.36 -40.36
CA ALA A 209 35.68 -12.15 -39.54
C ALA A 209 36.55 -12.31 -38.28
N GLU A 210 36.43 -13.44 -37.58
CA GLU A 210 37.29 -13.77 -36.42
C GLU A 210 38.77 -13.73 -36.74
N THR A 211 39.16 -14.32 -37.87
CA THR A 211 40.57 -14.35 -38.31
C THR A 211 41.06 -12.95 -38.68
N GLU A 212 40.23 -12.15 -39.36
CA GLU A 212 40.58 -10.80 -39.80
C GLU A 212 40.70 -9.84 -38.62
N CYS A 213 39.81 -9.97 -37.64
CA CYS A 213 39.81 -9.24 -36.38
C CYS A 213 41.03 -9.53 -35.50
N GLN A 214 41.63 -10.72 -35.61
CA GLN A 214 42.85 -11.11 -34.90
C GLN A 214 44.13 -10.60 -35.57
N ARG A 215 44.07 -10.16 -36.84
CA ARG A 215 45.21 -9.52 -37.51
C ARG A 215 45.39 -8.13 -36.91
N GLY A 216 46.32 -8.03 -35.96
CA GLY A 216 46.51 -6.86 -35.12
C GLY A 216 46.58 -5.54 -35.90
N THR A 217 45.79 -4.56 -35.48
CA THR A 217 45.74 -3.22 -36.08
C THR A 217 46.78 -2.26 -35.51
N GLU A 218 47.54 -2.68 -34.49
CA GLU A 218 48.55 -1.86 -33.82
C GLU A 218 49.67 -1.40 -34.79
N SER A 219 50.00 -2.23 -35.80
CA SER A 219 50.95 -1.87 -36.86
C SER A 219 50.46 -0.67 -37.68
N PHE A 220 49.15 -0.61 -37.97
CA PHE A 220 48.58 0.44 -38.81
C PHE A 220 48.57 1.81 -38.13
N GLU A 221 48.42 1.87 -36.80
CA GLU A 221 48.50 3.14 -36.06
C GLU A 221 49.90 3.73 -36.09
N ALA A 222 50.92 2.90 -35.85
CA ALA A 222 52.31 3.32 -35.91
C ALA A 222 52.71 3.74 -37.34
N GLU A 223 52.28 2.98 -38.35
CA GLU A 223 52.51 3.30 -39.77
C GLU A 223 51.83 4.60 -40.21
N SER A 224 50.54 4.81 -39.90
CA SER A 224 49.83 6.04 -40.26
C SER A 224 50.46 7.26 -39.58
N ALA A 225 50.85 7.16 -38.30
CA ALA A 225 51.53 8.24 -37.59
C ALA A 225 52.89 8.58 -38.22
N ALA A 226 53.67 7.55 -38.59
CA ALA A 226 54.95 7.73 -39.26
C ALA A 226 54.78 8.38 -40.65
N LEU A 227 53.81 7.92 -41.46
CA LEU A 227 53.50 8.49 -42.78
C LEU A 227 53.09 9.98 -42.68
N ASN A 228 52.27 10.34 -41.69
CA ASN A 228 51.91 11.74 -41.45
C ASN A 228 53.14 12.59 -41.06
N ALA A 229 53.98 12.09 -40.14
CA ALA A 229 55.23 12.77 -39.76
C ALA A 229 56.16 12.99 -40.97
N LEU A 230 56.28 11.99 -41.85
CA LEU A 230 57.06 12.06 -43.08
C LEU A 230 56.52 13.09 -44.08
N GLN A 231 55.20 13.12 -44.28
CA GLN A 231 54.53 14.11 -45.12
C GLN A 231 54.74 15.54 -44.58
N ILE A 232 54.60 15.75 -43.27
CA ILE A 232 54.84 17.06 -42.62
C ILE A 232 56.28 17.50 -42.81
N ALA A 233 57.25 16.59 -42.60
CA ALA A 233 58.67 16.90 -42.77
C ALA A 233 59.00 17.25 -44.24
N TYR A 234 58.46 16.50 -45.21
CA TYR A 234 58.65 16.79 -46.63
C TYR A 234 58.02 18.12 -47.06
N ALA A 235 56.82 18.44 -46.58
CA ALA A 235 56.15 19.71 -46.88
C ALA A 235 57.02 20.91 -46.47
N ARG A 236 57.74 20.82 -45.35
CA ARG A 236 58.70 21.87 -44.94
C ARG A 236 59.87 21.99 -45.93
N LEU A 237 60.35 20.89 -46.51
CA LEU A 237 61.40 20.93 -47.54
C LEU A 237 60.93 21.65 -48.81
N VAL A 238 59.68 21.44 -49.21
CA VAL A 238 59.08 22.10 -50.39
C VAL A 238 59.06 23.62 -50.24
N GLU A 239 58.92 24.15 -49.02
CA GLU A 239 58.90 25.60 -48.76
C GLU A 239 60.31 26.26 -48.77
N ILE A 240 61.39 25.48 -48.64
CA ILE A 240 62.75 26.00 -48.51
C ILE A 240 63.20 26.82 -49.74
N PRO A 241 63.05 26.36 -50.99
CA PRO A 241 63.49 27.11 -52.17
C PRO A 241 62.86 28.51 -52.26
N ASP A 242 61.56 28.62 -51.99
CA ASP A 242 60.84 29.90 -52.05
C ASP A 242 61.26 30.84 -50.91
N ARG A 243 61.42 30.32 -49.69
CA ARG A 243 61.93 31.09 -48.55
C ARG A 243 63.34 31.63 -48.79
N LEU A 244 64.23 30.80 -49.34
CA LEU A 244 65.60 31.21 -49.69
C LEU A 244 65.61 32.24 -50.81
N LYS A 245 64.80 32.05 -51.85
CA LYS A 245 64.68 33.00 -52.96
C LYS A 245 64.18 34.36 -52.47
N ALA A 246 63.15 34.37 -51.61
CA ALA A 246 62.62 35.60 -51.03
C ALA A 246 63.68 36.33 -50.16
N ALA A 247 64.40 35.61 -49.31
CA ALA A 247 65.45 36.19 -48.48
C ALA A 247 66.63 36.73 -49.31
N GLN A 248 67.06 36.01 -50.36
CA GLN A 248 68.09 36.48 -51.30
C GLN A 248 67.67 37.72 -52.08
N GLN A 249 66.39 37.78 -52.51
CA GLN A 249 65.84 38.96 -53.18
C GLN A 249 65.77 40.16 -52.22
N ALA A 250 65.44 39.95 -50.94
CA ALA A 250 65.45 41.00 -49.93
C ALA A 250 66.85 41.57 -49.71
N VAL A 251 67.90 40.73 -49.65
CA VAL A 251 69.29 41.19 -49.59
C VAL A 251 69.66 42.01 -50.81
N LYS A 252 69.40 41.50 -52.03
CA LYS A 252 69.69 42.24 -53.27
C LYS A 252 68.97 43.58 -53.35
N ALA A 253 67.71 43.64 -52.91
CA ALA A 253 66.94 44.87 -52.87
C ALA A 253 67.51 45.87 -51.86
N ALA A 254 67.93 45.40 -50.67
CA ALA A 254 68.57 46.22 -49.66
C ALA A 254 69.93 46.74 -50.13
N GLU A 255 70.76 45.90 -50.78
CA GLU A 255 72.06 46.29 -51.34
C GLU A 255 71.91 47.36 -52.42
N LYS A 256 70.93 47.18 -53.32
CA LYS A 256 70.61 48.17 -54.36
C LYS A 256 70.21 49.51 -53.72
N SER A 257 69.31 49.49 -52.74
CA SER A 257 68.87 50.70 -52.03
C SER A 257 70.03 51.37 -51.26
N ALA A 258 70.91 50.60 -50.64
CA ALA A 258 72.10 51.12 -49.96
C ALA A 258 73.10 51.75 -50.95
N SER A 259 73.31 51.14 -52.12
CA SER A 259 74.15 51.71 -53.17
C SER A 259 73.57 53.02 -53.73
N GLU A 260 72.26 53.10 -53.93
CA GLU A 260 71.56 54.32 -54.38
C GLU A 260 71.62 55.43 -53.33
N ALA A 261 71.44 55.09 -52.05
CA ALA A 261 71.55 56.04 -50.94
C ALA A 261 72.99 56.53 -50.74
N ALA A 262 73.99 55.66 -50.90
CA ALA A 262 75.40 56.02 -50.84
C ALA A 262 75.80 56.96 -51.99
N LYS A 263 75.37 56.65 -53.22
CA LYS A 263 75.59 57.53 -54.39
C LYS A 263 74.92 58.90 -54.21
N THR A 264 73.69 58.91 -53.71
CA THR A 264 72.96 60.17 -53.42
C THR A 264 73.69 61.01 -52.37
N LEU A 265 74.23 60.38 -51.32
CA LEU A 265 75.06 61.07 -50.33
C LEU A 265 76.34 61.65 -50.98
N GLU A 266 77.03 60.87 -51.81
CA GLU A 266 78.23 61.32 -52.52
C GLU A 266 77.94 62.53 -53.42
N ASP A 267 76.88 62.48 -54.24
CA ASP A 267 76.46 63.58 -55.10
C ASP A 267 76.09 64.84 -54.28
N THR A 268 75.41 64.66 -53.14
CA THR A 268 75.01 65.77 -52.26
C THR A 268 76.21 66.40 -51.56
N VAL A 269 77.20 65.61 -51.15
CA VAL A 269 78.45 66.10 -50.54
C VAL A 269 79.28 66.85 -51.58
N GLN A 270 79.45 66.31 -52.79
CA GLN A 270 80.17 66.99 -53.87
C GLN A 270 79.57 68.36 -54.23
N THR A 271 78.24 68.47 -54.19
CA THR A 271 77.52 69.73 -54.49
C THR A 271 77.68 70.78 -53.37
N ALA A 272 77.81 70.36 -52.11
CA ALA A 272 77.88 71.27 -50.96
C ALA A 272 79.30 71.77 -50.66
N SER A 273 80.28 70.86 -50.54
CA SER A 273 81.74 71.08 -50.53
C SER A 273 82.48 69.76 -50.27
N LYS A 274 83.76 69.64 -50.66
CA LYS A 274 84.56 68.41 -50.47
C LYS A 274 84.60 67.90 -49.03
N ASP A 275 84.53 68.80 -48.05
CA ASP A 275 84.60 68.45 -46.62
C ASP A 275 83.21 68.56 -45.94
N ALA A 276 82.11 68.65 -46.70
CA ALA A 276 80.78 68.92 -46.15
C ALA A 276 80.32 67.81 -45.21
N ALA A 277 80.65 66.55 -45.49
CA ALA A 277 80.29 65.41 -44.63
C ALA A 277 81.05 65.45 -43.30
N GLU A 278 82.36 65.75 -43.33
CA GLU A 278 83.23 65.87 -42.17
C GLU A 278 82.84 67.09 -41.33
N VAL A 279 82.53 68.22 -41.97
CA VAL A 279 82.05 69.43 -41.32
C VAL A 279 80.69 69.18 -40.67
N VAL A 280 79.76 68.49 -41.33
CA VAL A 280 78.47 68.09 -40.73
C VAL A 280 78.68 67.19 -39.52
N ALA A 281 79.55 66.20 -39.59
CA ALA A 281 79.84 65.31 -38.47
C ALA A 281 80.43 66.07 -37.25
N VAL A 282 81.38 66.98 -37.49
CA VAL A 282 81.95 67.84 -36.45
C VAL A 282 80.90 68.78 -35.86
N LEU A 283 80.07 69.40 -36.70
CA LEU A 283 79.02 70.31 -36.25
C LEU A 283 77.89 69.59 -35.51
N GLN A 284 77.52 68.36 -35.90
CA GLN A 284 76.56 67.51 -35.18
C GLN A 284 77.12 67.08 -33.82
N ALA A 285 78.38 66.66 -33.76
CA ALA A 285 79.06 66.36 -32.49
C ALA A 285 79.12 67.60 -31.58
N ALA A 286 79.44 68.77 -32.14
CA ALA A 286 79.42 70.04 -31.41
C ALA A 286 78.00 70.43 -30.97
N GLN A 287 76.97 70.18 -31.77
CA GLN A 287 75.57 70.41 -31.41
C GLN A 287 75.14 69.49 -30.25
N ALA A 288 75.48 68.20 -30.31
CA ALA A 288 75.19 67.24 -29.25
C ALA A 288 75.94 67.58 -27.93
N TYR A 289 77.17 68.10 -28.03
CA TYR A 289 77.92 68.60 -26.88
C TYR A 289 77.26 69.84 -26.26
N LEU A 290 76.89 70.83 -27.08
CA LEU A 290 76.23 72.06 -26.62
C LEU A 290 74.81 71.83 -26.08
N ALA A 291 74.13 70.76 -26.51
CA ALA A 291 72.87 70.33 -25.91
C ALA A 291 73.05 69.90 -24.44
N LYS A 292 74.24 69.38 -24.06
CA LYS A 292 74.59 69.02 -22.68
C LYS A 292 75.19 70.19 -21.89
N ILE A 293 75.92 71.09 -22.56
CA ILE A 293 76.58 72.26 -21.95
C ILE A 293 76.24 73.52 -22.78
N PRO A 294 75.15 74.24 -22.47
CA PRO A 294 74.63 75.31 -23.33
C PRO A 294 75.52 76.55 -23.42
N THR A 295 76.24 76.89 -22.36
CA THR A 295 77.08 78.09 -22.23
C THR A 295 78.50 77.74 -21.76
N PRO A 296 79.34 77.14 -22.63
CA PRO A 296 80.71 76.82 -22.27
C PRO A 296 81.54 78.11 -22.10
N LYS A 297 82.40 78.17 -21.08
CA LYS A 297 83.28 79.33 -20.81
C LYS A 297 84.34 79.55 -21.91
N VAL A 298 84.78 78.46 -22.54
CA VAL A 298 85.75 78.44 -23.65
C VAL A 298 85.24 77.54 -24.78
N CYS A 299 85.62 77.83 -26.02
CA CYS A 299 85.28 76.96 -27.16
C CYS A 299 85.98 75.59 -27.02
N PRO A 300 85.27 74.45 -27.10
CA PRO A 300 85.88 73.13 -26.90
C PRO A 300 86.84 72.68 -28.01
N LEU A 301 86.92 73.41 -29.13
CA LEU A 301 87.80 73.08 -30.25
C LEU A 301 89.08 73.94 -30.29
N CYS A 302 89.00 75.19 -29.83
CA CYS A 302 90.11 76.16 -29.93
C CYS A 302 90.36 76.96 -28.64
N GLU A 303 89.69 76.61 -27.54
CA GLU A 303 89.86 77.15 -26.18
C GLU A 303 89.63 78.67 -26.03
N SER A 304 89.13 79.34 -27.08
CA SER A 304 88.83 80.78 -27.05
C SER A 304 87.61 81.11 -26.17
N GLU A 305 87.79 82.02 -25.21
CA GLU A 305 86.69 82.56 -24.38
C GLU A 305 85.74 83.45 -25.20
N GLU A 306 86.27 84.26 -26.12
CA GLU A 306 85.51 85.25 -26.90
C GLU A 306 84.56 84.62 -27.95
N ARG A 307 84.96 83.47 -28.53
CA ARG A 307 84.23 82.82 -29.64
C ARG A 307 83.08 81.91 -29.19
N THR A 308 82.74 81.91 -27.90
CA THR A 308 81.62 81.14 -27.31
C THR A 308 80.28 81.86 -27.46
N SER A 309 80.30 83.19 -27.55
CA SER A 309 79.11 84.01 -27.74
C SER A 309 78.41 83.67 -29.06
N ASN A 310 77.11 83.35 -29.01
CA ASN A 310 76.27 82.96 -30.15
C ASN A 310 76.71 81.66 -30.90
N LEU A 311 77.62 80.86 -30.34
CA LEU A 311 78.19 79.66 -30.98
C LEU A 311 77.12 78.60 -31.33
N ALA A 312 76.19 78.31 -30.41
CA ALA A 312 75.12 77.32 -30.62
C ALA A 312 74.20 77.68 -31.80
N ASN A 313 73.83 78.96 -31.92
CA ASN A 313 73.03 79.45 -33.04
C ASN A 313 73.80 79.42 -34.36
N ARG A 314 75.10 79.77 -34.34
CA ARG A 314 75.95 79.68 -35.53
C ARG A 314 76.10 78.25 -36.03
N ILE A 315 76.29 77.28 -35.12
CA ILE A 315 76.33 75.85 -35.45
C ILE A 315 74.97 75.40 -36.03
N ARG A 316 73.85 75.80 -35.42
CA ARG A 316 72.50 75.47 -35.90
C ARG A 316 72.22 76.04 -37.30
N LEU A 317 72.55 77.30 -37.56
CA LEU A 317 72.43 77.93 -38.88
C LEU A 317 73.32 77.23 -39.92
N ARG A 318 74.56 76.91 -39.54
CA ARG A 318 75.51 76.23 -40.42
C ARG A 318 75.11 74.79 -40.72
N LEU A 319 74.55 74.07 -39.75
CA LEU A 319 73.93 72.76 -39.97
C LEU A 319 72.68 72.85 -40.86
N GLY A 320 71.85 73.89 -40.69
CA GLY A 320 70.68 74.13 -41.55
C GLY A 320 71.05 74.30 -43.03
N ALA A 321 72.19 74.94 -43.31
CA ALA A 321 72.75 75.05 -44.66
C ALA A 321 73.21 73.69 -45.26
N PHE A 322 73.39 72.66 -44.44
CA PHE A 322 73.75 71.30 -44.84
C PHE A 322 72.62 70.28 -44.59
N SER A 323 71.38 70.72 -44.41
CA SER A 323 70.23 69.85 -44.10
C SER A 323 70.02 68.72 -45.13
N THR A 324 70.25 68.97 -46.42
CA THR A 324 70.21 67.96 -47.48
C THR A 324 71.31 66.89 -47.34
N VAL A 325 72.53 67.29 -46.91
CA VAL A 325 73.63 66.37 -46.60
C VAL A 325 73.29 65.52 -45.36
N GLN A 326 72.68 66.12 -44.33
CA GLN A 326 72.26 65.39 -43.13
C GLN A 326 71.19 64.33 -43.42
N ALA A 327 70.20 64.67 -44.26
CA ALA A 327 69.14 63.76 -44.66
C ALA A 327 69.67 62.59 -45.50
N SER A 328 70.53 62.87 -46.49
CA SER A 328 71.17 61.84 -47.32
C SER A 328 72.12 60.94 -46.51
N GLN A 329 72.86 61.50 -45.53
CA GLN A 329 73.75 60.73 -44.65
C GLN A 329 72.97 59.78 -43.74
N SER A 330 71.87 60.26 -43.14
CA SER A 330 70.99 59.43 -42.30
C SER A 330 70.34 58.32 -43.12
N ASN A 331 69.94 58.61 -44.37
CA ASN A 331 69.37 57.62 -45.28
C ASN A 331 70.39 56.54 -45.68
N ALA A 332 71.63 56.92 -45.99
CA ALA A 332 72.70 55.97 -46.32
C ALA A 332 73.04 55.02 -45.14
N VAL A 333 73.06 55.56 -43.90
CA VAL A 333 73.26 54.74 -42.69
C VAL A 333 72.09 53.78 -42.47
N ALA A 334 70.85 54.25 -42.60
CA ALA A 334 69.65 53.41 -42.45
C ALA A 334 69.58 52.30 -43.52
N ALA A 335 69.92 52.61 -44.77
CA ALA A 335 69.97 51.63 -45.85
C ALA A 335 71.05 50.57 -45.61
N LYS A 336 72.25 50.95 -45.11
CA LYS A 336 73.30 50.00 -44.74
C LYS A 336 72.90 49.07 -43.58
N GLN A 337 72.18 49.59 -42.58
CA GLN A 337 71.61 48.76 -41.51
C GLN A 337 70.54 47.79 -42.03
N THR A 338 69.80 48.19 -43.06
CA THR A 338 68.79 47.34 -43.70
C THR A 338 69.43 46.17 -44.44
N VAL A 339 70.58 46.36 -45.09
CA VAL A 339 71.40 45.28 -45.67
C VAL A 339 71.81 44.27 -44.60
N GLN A 340 72.39 44.74 -43.48
CA GLN A 340 72.82 43.85 -42.39
C GLN A 340 71.67 43.01 -41.81
N ARG A 341 70.48 43.61 -41.65
CA ARG A 341 69.28 42.87 -41.20
C ARG A 341 68.84 41.84 -42.23
N ALA A 342 68.85 42.17 -43.52
CA ALA A 342 68.48 41.25 -44.59
C ALA A 342 69.47 40.07 -44.69
N GLU A 343 70.78 40.32 -44.53
CA GLU A 343 71.82 39.28 -44.50
C GLU A 343 71.65 38.36 -43.28
N GLN A 344 71.37 38.92 -42.10
CA GLN A 344 71.09 38.14 -40.90
C GLN A 344 69.84 37.25 -41.07
N GLN A 345 68.78 37.78 -41.68
CA GLN A 345 67.58 36.99 -41.99
C GLN A 345 67.86 35.88 -43.01
N LEU A 346 68.69 36.14 -44.02
CA LEU A 346 69.11 35.10 -44.97
C LEU A 346 69.87 33.97 -44.26
N GLU A 347 70.72 34.28 -43.28
CA GLU A 347 71.44 33.26 -42.52
C GLU A 347 70.52 32.46 -41.58
N ILE A 348 69.52 33.10 -40.97
CA ILE A 348 68.47 32.41 -40.20
C ILE A 348 67.71 31.42 -41.09
N VAL A 349 67.29 31.84 -42.29
CA VAL A 349 66.58 30.96 -43.24
C VAL A 349 67.47 29.80 -43.69
N ARG A 350 68.78 30.01 -43.90
CA ARG A 350 69.73 28.94 -44.22
C ARG A 350 69.89 27.93 -43.08
N ASN A 351 70.01 28.39 -41.84
CA ASN A 351 70.10 27.51 -40.68
C ASN A 351 68.81 26.70 -40.52
N LYS A 352 67.65 27.36 -40.66
CA LYS A 352 66.36 26.67 -40.58
C LYS A 352 66.19 25.62 -41.68
N ALA A 353 66.63 25.92 -42.90
CA ALA A 353 66.64 24.97 -44.00
C ALA A 353 67.52 23.73 -43.70
N ARG A 354 68.68 23.90 -43.05
CA ARG A 354 69.53 22.77 -42.63
C ARG A 354 68.85 21.92 -41.55
N GLU A 355 68.19 22.55 -40.59
CA GLU A 355 67.41 21.85 -39.55
C GLU A 355 66.27 21.03 -40.17
N ASP A 356 65.51 21.62 -41.10
CA ASP A 356 64.38 20.95 -41.73
C ASP A 356 64.84 19.76 -42.60
N VAL A 357 66.00 19.86 -43.28
CA VAL A 357 66.66 18.73 -43.96
C VAL A 357 67.05 17.63 -42.97
N THR A 358 67.69 17.99 -41.86
CA THR A 358 68.11 17.03 -40.82
C THR A 358 66.88 16.32 -40.24
N ARG A 359 65.81 17.07 -39.95
CA ARG A 359 64.59 16.51 -39.38
C ARG A 359 63.90 15.53 -40.32
N PHE A 360 63.92 15.79 -41.63
CA PHE A 360 63.38 14.85 -42.61
C PHE A 360 64.17 13.54 -42.66
N GLU A 361 65.50 13.60 -42.58
CA GLU A 361 66.35 12.40 -42.51
C GLU A 361 66.15 11.62 -41.20
N GLU A 362 65.98 12.30 -40.07
CA GLU A 362 65.62 11.68 -38.79
C GLU A 362 64.30 10.90 -38.90
N VAL A 363 63.24 11.52 -39.42
CA VAL A 363 61.93 10.87 -39.58
C VAL A 363 62.00 9.65 -40.50
N LEU A 364 62.84 9.69 -41.54
CA LEU A 364 63.09 8.53 -42.40
C LEU A 364 63.77 7.37 -41.67
N ALA A 365 64.66 7.67 -40.72
CA ALA A 365 65.44 6.68 -39.98
C ALA A 365 64.73 6.17 -38.70
N GLU A 366 63.85 6.98 -38.11
CA GLU A 366 63.09 6.66 -36.89
C GLU A 366 62.12 5.47 -37.08
N PHE A 367 61.69 5.19 -38.31
CA PHE A 367 60.69 4.17 -38.61
C PHE A 367 61.19 3.08 -39.57
N THR A 368 60.75 1.84 -39.37
CA THR A 368 61.03 0.73 -40.30
C THR A 368 59.91 0.64 -41.33
N TRP A 369 60.16 1.12 -42.54
CA TRP A 369 59.13 1.26 -43.58
C TRP A 369 58.77 -0.06 -44.27
N PRO A 370 57.46 -0.36 -44.45
CA PRO A 370 56.98 -1.45 -45.27
C PRO A 370 57.45 -1.36 -46.73
N LYS A 371 57.55 -2.51 -47.42
CA LYS A 371 58.11 -2.60 -48.78
C LYS A 371 57.28 -1.87 -49.85
N ASP A 372 56.00 -1.65 -49.59
CA ASP A 372 55.08 -0.95 -50.48
C ASP A 372 55.16 0.58 -50.32
N ILE A 373 55.84 1.09 -49.29
CA ILE A 373 56.10 2.52 -49.13
C ILE A 373 57.35 2.90 -49.91
N ARG A 374 57.18 3.70 -50.97
CA ARG A 374 58.29 4.23 -51.76
C ARG A 374 59.00 5.33 -50.99
N LEU A 375 60.31 5.16 -50.77
CA LEU A 375 61.19 6.15 -50.14
C LEU A 375 62.03 6.90 -51.19
N PRO A 376 62.59 8.08 -50.86
CA PRO A 376 63.51 8.77 -51.76
C PRO A 376 64.73 7.91 -52.11
N THR A 377 65.07 7.84 -53.39
CA THR A 377 66.16 6.97 -53.90
C THR A 377 67.55 7.56 -53.69
N ARG A 378 67.63 8.85 -53.35
CA ARG A 378 68.87 9.59 -53.08
C ARG A 378 68.74 10.34 -51.75
N PRO A 379 69.81 10.45 -50.96
CA PRO A 379 69.80 11.27 -49.75
C PRO A 379 69.51 12.73 -50.07
N VAL A 380 68.93 13.45 -49.12
CA VAL A 380 68.63 14.88 -49.32
C VAL A 380 69.95 15.63 -49.47
N PRO A 381 70.11 16.50 -50.50
CA PRO A 381 71.36 17.21 -50.69
C PRO A 381 71.70 18.11 -49.49
N THR A 382 72.93 17.98 -48.98
CA THR A 382 73.45 18.82 -47.87
C THR A 382 73.70 20.28 -48.29
N THR A 383 73.71 20.55 -49.60
CA THR A 383 73.81 21.90 -50.16
C THR A 383 72.45 22.36 -50.71
N LEU A 384 72.03 23.56 -50.32
CA LEU A 384 70.73 24.13 -50.70
C LEU A 384 70.55 24.29 -52.22
N THR A 385 71.65 24.30 -52.98
CA THR A 385 71.66 24.37 -54.45
C THR A 385 71.13 23.09 -55.11
N GLY A 386 71.28 21.92 -54.46
CA GLY A 386 70.82 20.63 -54.98
C GLY A 386 69.37 20.29 -54.61
N LEU A 387 68.82 20.95 -53.58
CA LEU A 387 67.50 20.63 -53.03
C LEU A 387 66.36 20.79 -54.05
N ALA A 388 66.40 21.83 -54.89
CA ALA A 388 65.37 22.05 -55.91
C ALA A 388 65.32 20.94 -56.97
N GLY A 389 66.48 20.37 -57.33
CA GLY A 389 66.56 19.22 -58.23
C GLY A 389 66.01 17.96 -57.56
N TRP A 390 66.39 17.71 -56.31
CA TRP A 390 65.89 16.57 -55.54
C TRP A 390 64.36 16.62 -55.35
N LEU A 391 63.80 17.78 -54.99
CA LEU A 391 62.35 17.96 -54.83
C LEU A 391 61.56 17.70 -56.12
N LYS A 392 62.16 18.00 -57.28
CA LYS A 392 61.57 17.70 -58.58
C LYS A 392 61.57 16.20 -58.87
N ASP A 393 62.64 15.50 -58.49
CA ASP A 393 62.76 14.05 -58.64
C ASP A 393 61.85 13.28 -57.66
N SER A 394 61.47 13.88 -56.53
CA SER A 394 60.65 13.27 -55.48
C SER A 394 59.20 13.77 -55.39
N VAL A 395 58.73 14.54 -56.39
CA VAL A 395 57.43 15.27 -56.34
C VAL A 395 56.20 14.36 -56.16
N GLU A 396 56.27 13.10 -56.59
CA GLU A 396 55.16 12.14 -56.54
C GLU A 396 55.00 11.50 -55.14
N LEU A 397 56.08 11.45 -54.35
CA LEU A 397 56.12 10.70 -53.09
C LEU A 397 55.07 11.14 -52.05
N PRO A 398 54.80 12.44 -51.83
CA PRO A 398 53.76 12.85 -50.88
C PRO A 398 52.35 12.36 -51.26
N GLY A 399 52.06 12.27 -52.56
CA GLY A 399 50.78 11.74 -53.05
C GLY A 399 50.66 10.24 -52.75
N GLU A 400 51.73 9.48 -53.00
CA GLU A 400 51.81 8.05 -52.69
C GLU A 400 51.70 7.80 -51.17
N TRP A 401 52.44 8.54 -50.34
CA TRP A 401 52.38 8.42 -48.87
C TRP A 401 50.99 8.73 -48.32
N ARG A 402 50.32 9.75 -48.86
CA ARG A 402 48.95 10.08 -48.49
C ARG A 402 47.98 8.97 -48.85
N MET A 403 48.15 8.32 -49.99
CA MET A 403 47.30 7.20 -50.39
C MET A 403 47.54 5.98 -49.52
N ALA A 404 48.79 5.68 -49.20
CA ALA A 404 49.13 4.64 -48.23
C ALA A 404 48.50 4.93 -46.86
N GLU A 405 48.59 6.17 -46.35
CA GLU A 405 48.01 6.55 -45.06
C GLU A 405 46.48 6.34 -45.05
N ILE A 406 45.78 6.76 -46.10
CA ILE A 406 44.33 6.56 -46.24
C ILE A 406 43.99 5.07 -46.27
N GLU A 407 44.75 4.25 -47.01
CA GLU A 407 44.54 2.81 -47.05
C GLU A 407 44.68 2.15 -45.66
N ARG A 408 45.71 2.53 -44.88
CA ARG A 408 45.90 2.02 -43.50
C ARG A 408 44.77 2.46 -42.57
N HIS A 409 44.35 3.72 -42.69
CA HIS A 409 43.25 4.26 -41.92
C HIS A 409 41.92 3.55 -42.24
N ASP A 410 41.60 3.38 -43.52
CA ASP A 410 40.40 2.68 -43.98
C ASP A 410 40.42 1.22 -43.55
N ARG A 411 41.57 0.54 -43.62
CA ARG A 411 41.73 -0.83 -43.14
C ARG A 411 41.50 -0.94 -41.64
N LYS A 412 42.02 0.02 -40.85
CA LYS A 412 41.79 0.08 -39.40
C LYS A 412 40.31 0.28 -39.08
N GLN A 413 39.65 1.24 -39.74
CA GLN A 413 38.21 1.49 -39.54
C GLN A 413 37.39 0.26 -39.88
N PHE A 414 37.70 -0.39 -41.00
CA PHE A 414 37.09 -1.64 -41.42
C PHE A 414 37.20 -2.74 -40.34
N VAL A 415 38.42 -3.01 -39.84
CA VAL A 415 38.63 -4.02 -38.78
C VAL A 415 37.91 -3.65 -37.48
N ALA A 416 37.87 -2.37 -37.12
CA ALA A 416 37.15 -1.90 -35.94
C ALA A 416 35.63 -2.11 -36.04
N THR A 417 35.02 -1.76 -37.19
CA THR A 417 33.59 -1.99 -37.42
C THR A 417 33.25 -3.48 -37.46
N LEU A 418 34.11 -4.29 -38.10
CA LEU A 418 33.94 -5.75 -38.15
C LEU A 418 34.04 -6.38 -36.76
N ASN A 419 35.02 -5.95 -35.94
CA ASN A 419 35.14 -6.35 -34.53
C ASN A 419 33.89 -6.03 -33.74
N HIS A 420 33.40 -4.79 -33.83
CA HIS A 420 32.21 -4.37 -33.10
C HIS A 420 30.97 -5.17 -33.51
N ALA A 421 30.77 -5.41 -34.82
CA ALA A 421 29.67 -6.24 -35.31
C ALA A 421 29.76 -7.69 -34.81
N LEU A 422 30.97 -8.26 -34.78
CA LEU A 422 31.23 -9.63 -34.31
C LEU A 422 31.01 -9.78 -32.79
N GLU A 423 31.51 -8.85 -31.99
CA GLU A 423 31.30 -8.82 -30.54
C GLU A 423 29.82 -8.67 -30.19
N THR A 424 29.15 -7.70 -30.80
CA THR A 424 27.72 -7.46 -30.59
C THR A 424 26.88 -8.66 -31.03
N TRP A 425 27.27 -9.35 -32.11
CA TRP A 425 26.61 -10.59 -32.53
C TRP A 425 26.78 -11.71 -31.50
N ARG A 426 27.99 -11.91 -30.95
CA ARG A 426 28.24 -12.91 -29.90
C ARG A 426 27.42 -12.63 -28.64
N GLU A 427 27.42 -11.39 -28.18
CA GLU A 427 26.66 -10.95 -27.00
C GLU A 427 25.15 -11.17 -27.21
N ASN A 428 24.61 -10.72 -28.34
CA ASN A 428 23.19 -10.90 -28.65
C ASN A 428 22.82 -12.37 -28.82
N THR A 429 23.72 -13.22 -29.33
CA THR A 429 23.49 -14.67 -29.49
C THR A 429 23.41 -15.36 -28.13
N ALA A 430 24.32 -15.02 -27.22
CA ALA A 430 24.30 -15.51 -25.84
C ALA A 430 23.02 -15.04 -25.12
N ALA A 431 22.71 -13.75 -25.21
CA ALA A 431 21.51 -13.17 -24.62
C ALA A 431 20.22 -13.80 -25.15
N GLN A 432 20.11 -14.01 -26.47
CA GLN A 432 18.96 -14.67 -27.08
C GLN A 432 18.76 -16.09 -26.52
N LYS A 433 19.83 -16.86 -26.39
CA LYS A 433 19.78 -18.24 -25.86
C LYS A 433 19.34 -18.27 -24.40
N ASP A 434 19.87 -17.37 -23.58
CA ASP A 434 19.51 -17.29 -22.17
C ASP A 434 18.06 -16.82 -21.98
N LEU A 435 17.63 -15.80 -22.73
CA LEU A 435 16.26 -15.29 -22.71
C LEU A 435 15.25 -16.32 -23.22
N ALA A 436 15.59 -17.08 -24.28
CA ALA A 436 14.75 -18.16 -24.80
C ALA A 436 14.53 -19.29 -23.77
N ARG A 437 15.47 -19.48 -22.83
CA ARG A 437 15.32 -20.42 -21.72
C ARG A 437 14.59 -19.80 -20.52
N LEU A 438 14.84 -18.53 -20.21
CA LEU A 438 14.34 -17.87 -19.00
C LEU A 438 12.88 -17.46 -19.12
N ILE A 439 12.47 -16.86 -20.25
CA ILE A 439 11.11 -16.33 -20.45
C ILE A 439 10.05 -17.42 -20.25
N PRO A 440 10.12 -18.62 -20.86
CA PRO A 440 9.12 -19.66 -20.64
C PRO A 440 9.04 -20.14 -19.18
N ARG A 441 10.16 -20.11 -18.44
CA ARG A 441 10.19 -20.49 -17.03
C ARG A 441 9.51 -19.43 -16.15
N LEU A 442 9.72 -18.16 -16.44
CA LEU A 442 9.04 -17.06 -15.75
C LEU A 442 7.54 -17.06 -16.05
N GLU A 443 7.14 -17.33 -17.29
CA GLU A 443 5.74 -17.49 -17.68
C GLU A 443 5.07 -18.64 -16.93
N ARG A 444 5.74 -19.80 -16.84
CA ARG A 444 5.23 -20.92 -16.05
C ARG A 444 5.16 -20.60 -14.56
N ALA A 445 6.13 -19.85 -14.02
CA ALA A 445 6.11 -19.42 -12.62
C ALA A 445 4.94 -18.46 -12.34
N LEU A 446 4.67 -17.52 -13.25
CA LEU A 446 3.51 -16.62 -13.17
C LEU A 446 2.19 -17.39 -13.24
N GLU A 447 2.09 -18.37 -14.15
CA GLU A 447 0.91 -19.22 -14.29
C GLU A 447 0.64 -20.01 -13.00
N ILE A 448 1.66 -20.66 -12.43
CA ILE A 448 1.55 -21.36 -11.15
C ILE A 448 1.11 -20.41 -10.03
N ALA A 449 1.73 -19.23 -9.92
CA ALA A 449 1.35 -18.25 -8.90
C ALA A 449 -0.13 -17.83 -9.02
N MET A 450 -0.59 -17.60 -10.24
CA MET A 450 -1.99 -17.24 -10.52
C MET A 450 -2.97 -18.37 -10.20
N GLU A 451 -2.61 -19.62 -10.55
CA GLU A 451 -3.39 -20.83 -10.22
C GLU A 451 -3.49 -21.04 -8.70
N GLU A 452 -2.38 -20.94 -7.99
CA GLU A 452 -2.31 -21.12 -6.54
C GLU A 452 -3.09 -20.04 -5.79
N ARG A 453 -3.00 -18.77 -6.21
CA ARG A 453 -3.82 -17.69 -5.63
C ARG A 453 -5.31 -17.98 -5.82
N ARG A 454 -5.72 -18.35 -7.04
CA ARG A 454 -7.13 -18.68 -7.33
C ARG A 454 -7.60 -19.83 -6.47
N ARG A 455 -6.84 -20.94 -6.41
CA ARG A 455 -7.17 -22.09 -5.58
C ARG A 455 -7.31 -21.72 -4.10
N PHE A 456 -6.40 -20.91 -3.57
CA PHE A 456 -6.47 -20.43 -2.19
C PHE A 456 -7.75 -19.63 -1.91
N THR A 457 -8.08 -18.68 -2.79
CA THR A 457 -9.30 -17.88 -2.66
C THR A 457 -10.57 -18.74 -2.79
N ASP A 458 -10.61 -19.66 -3.77
CA ASP A 458 -11.74 -20.56 -3.98
C ASP A 458 -11.95 -21.51 -2.78
N GLU A 459 -10.88 -22.01 -2.17
CA GLU A 459 -10.94 -22.85 -0.96
C GLU A 459 -11.54 -22.09 0.24
N ILE A 460 -11.17 -20.81 0.42
CA ILE A 460 -11.74 -19.97 1.48
C ILE A 460 -13.21 -19.69 1.21
N LEU A 461 -13.57 -19.28 -0.01
CA LEU A 461 -14.95 -18.99 -0.38
C LEU A 461 -15.84 -20.23 -0.24
N ALA A 462 -15.36 -21.41 -0.65
CA ALA A 462 -16.08 -22.66 -0.46
C ALA A 462 -16.30 -23.00 1.04
N SER A 463 -15.32 -22.71 1.89
CA SER A 463 -15.46 -22.87 3.35
C SER A 463 -16.50 -21.93 3.93
N ILE A 464 -16.56 -20.67 3.45
CA ILE A 464 -17.58 -19.70 3.87
C ILE A 464 -18.95 -20.17 3.39
N SER A 465 -19.09 -20.54 2.11
CA SER A 465 -20.34 -21.04 1.54
C SER A 465 -20.90 -22.25 2.31
N ALA A 466 -20.04 -23.19 2.68
CA ALA A 466 -20.44 -24.35 3.49
C ALA A 466 -20.98 -23.93 4.86
N GLU A 467 -20.31 -22.99 5.54
CA GLU A 467 -20.76 -22.49 6.84
C GLU A 467 -22.06 -21.68 6.73
N VAL A 468 -22.20 -20.84 5.70
CA VAL A 468 -23.44 -20.12 5.41
C VAL A 468 -24.58 -21.10 5.16
N GLY A 469 -24.37 -22.15 4.36
CA GLY A 469 -25.37 -23.18 4.10
C GLY A 469 -25.79 -23.91 5.38
N ARG A 470 -24.84 -24.23 6.27
CA ARG A 470 -25.13 -24.84 7.58
C ARG A 470 -25.98 -23.94 8.47
N LEU A 471 -25.61 -22.66 8.59
CA LEU A 471 -26.35 -21.67 9.38
C LEU A 471 -27.76 -21.45 8.81
N TYR A 472 -27.86 -21.36 7.49
CA TYR A 472 -29.13 -21.15 6.80
C TYR A 472 -30.08 -22.34 6.97
N GLU A 473 -29.59 -23.58 6.82
CA GLU A 473 -30.38 -24.80 7.04
C GLU A 473 -30.86 -24.93 8.50
N ALA A 474 -30.11 -24.37 9.47
CA ALA A 474 -30.56 -24.37 10.87
C ALA A 474 -31.81 -23.47 11.07
N VAL A 475 -31.93 -22.39 10.31
CA VAL A 475 -33.08 -21.47 10.37
C VAL A 475 -34.22 -21.90 9.44
N HIS A 476 -33.87 -22.50 8.29
CA HIS A 476 -34.78 -22.90 7.20
C HIS A 476 -34.73 -24.42 6.88
N PRO A 477 -34.87 -25.33 7.86
CA PRO A 477 -34.76 -26.77 7.63
C PRO A 477 -35.75 -27.30 6.59
N GLY A 478 -35.24 -28.09 5.64
CA GLY A 478 -36.06 -28.82 4.67
C GLY A 478 -36.60 -27.97 3.50
N GLU A 479 -36.22 -26.71 3.39
CA GLU A 479 -36.65 -25.83 2.29
C GLU A 479 -35.81 -26.02 1.01
N GLY A 480 -34.64 -26.67 1.11
CA GLY A 480 -33.76 -26.96 -0.03
C GLY A 480 -33.00 -25.75 -0.57
N LEU A 481 -32.96 -24.66 0.20
CA LEU A 481 -32.33 -23.37 -0.15
C LEU A 481 -30.94 -23.18 0.47
N ASN A 482 -30.42 -24.17 1.20
CA ASN A 482 -29.12 -24.14 1.86
C ASN A 482 -27.90 -24.25 0.93
N LYS A 483 -28.13 -24.55 -0.36
CA LYS A 483 -27.08 -24.55 -1.39
C LYS A 483 -26.74 -23.11 -1.78
N ILE A 484 -26.09 -22.39 -0.87
CA ILE A 484 -25.56 -21.05 -1.12
C ILE A 484 -24.12 -21.18 -1.65
N SER A 485 -23.81 -20.53 -2.76
CA SER A 485 -22.45 -20.42 -3.29
C SER A 485 -21.96 -18.97 -3.27
N LEU A 486 -20.68 -18.80 -2.96
CA LEU A 486 -19.95 -17.55 -3.05
C LEU A 486 -18.84 -17.78 -4.08
N GLU A 487 -18.94 -17.12 -5.22
CA GLU A 487 -18.08 -17.41 -6.37
C GLU A 487 -17.44 -16.13 -6.90
N LEU A 488 -16.19 -16.22 -7.33
CA LEU A 488 -15.56 -15.15 -8.09
C LEU A 488 -15.87 -15.28 -9.56
N ASP A 489 -16.17 -14.16 -10.21
CA ASP A 489 -16.27 -14.11 -11.67
C ASP A 489 -14.86 -14.31 -12.27
N ALA A 490 -14.64 -15.44 -12.93
CA ALA A 490 -13.35 -15.76 -13.56
C ALA A 490 -12.89 -14.73 -14.60
N LYS A 491 -13.81 -13.90 -15.14
CA LYS A 491 -13.53 -12.86 -16.13
C LYS A 491 -13.35 -11.47 -15.53
N LYS A 492 -13.68 -11.26 -14.26
CA LYS A 492 -13.60 -9.94 -13.60
C LYS A 492 -12.76 -10.02 -12.35
N ARG A 493 -11.83 -9.08 -12.20
CA ARG A 493 -11.07 -8.95 -10.95
C ARG A 493 -12.01 -8.44 -9.86
N ALA A 494 -11.87 -8.99 -8.64
CA ALA A 494 -12.57 -8.48 -7.45
C ALA A 494 -14.09 -8.42 -7.62
N SER A 495 -14.71 -9.48 -8.15
CA SER A 495 -16.15 -9.56 -8.39
C SER A 495 -16.72 -10.80 -7.71
N LEU A 496 -17.45 -10.60 -6.61
CA LEU A 496 -18.10 -11.67 -5.86
C LEU A 496 -19.56 -11.80 -6.27
N GLU A 497 -19.96 -13.01 -6.67
CA GLU A 497 -21.34 -13.40 -6.92
C GLU A 497 -21.85 -14.29 -5.79
N ILE A 498 -23.14 -14.12 -5.45
CA ILE A 498 -23.85 -14.97 -4.49
C ILE A 498 -24.84 -15.81 -5.29
N GLY A 499 -24.61 -17.11 -5.34
CA GLY A 499 -25.51 -18.08 -5.96
C GLY A 499 -26.37 -18.78 -4.92
N ALA A 500 -27.55 -19.23 -5.35
CA ALA A 500 -28.37 -20.20 -4.62
C ALA A 500 -29.04 -21.16 -5.60
N SER A 501 -29.40 -22.36 -5.14
CA SER A 501 -30.27 -23.25 -5.91
C SER A 501 -31.73 -23.05 -5.50
N PHE A 502 -32.61 -22.74 -6.46
CA PHE A 502 -34.05 -22.66 -6.27
C PHE A 502 -34.75 -23.63 -7.22
N CYS A 503 -35.57 -24.54 -6.68
CA CYS A 503 -36.23 -25.62 -7.43
C CYS A 503 -35.26 -26.43 -8.33
N GLY A 504 -34.02 -26.65 -7.87
CA GLY A 504 -32.99 -27.39 -8.60
C GLY A 504 -32.33 -26.62 -9.75
N LYS A 505 -32.56 -25.31 -9.86
CA LYS A 505 -31.87 -24.42 -10.80
C LYS A 505 -31.01 -23.41 -10.06
N ASP A 506 -29.80 -23.20 -10.57
CA ASP A 506 -28.91 -22.16 -10.07
C ASP A 506 -29.48 -20.78 -10.39
N THR A 507 -29.55 -19.94 -9.38
CA THR A 507 -30.14 -18.61 -9.45
C THR A 507 -29.45 -17.64 -8.50
N ARG A 508 -29.85 -16.38 -8.56
CA ARG A 508 -29.43 -15.33 -7.64
C ARG A 508 -30.48 -15.19 -6.53
N PRO A 509 -30.09 -15.29 -5.23
CA PRO A 509 -31.02 -15.14 -4.12
C PRO A 509 -31.82 -13.83 -4.23
N GLN A 510 -31.17 -12.73 -4.63
CA GLN A 510 -31.76 -11.39 -4.72
C GLN A 510 -33.00 -11.33 -5.64
N ALA A 511 -33.12 -12.25 -6.59
CA ALA A 511 -34.21 -12.24 -7.57
C ALA A 511 -35.40 -13.12 -7.17
N TYR A 512 -35.22 -14.09 -6.25
CA TYR A 512 -36.23 -15.13 -5.97
C TYR A 512 -36.55 -15.33 -4.49
N PHE A 513 -35.65 -14.95 -3.59
CA PHE A 513 -35.87 -15.11 -2.15
C PHE A 513 -36.75 -13.97 -1.63
N SER A 514 -37.59 -14.23 -0.62
CA SER A 514 -38.33 -13.18 0.05
C SER A 514 -37.41 -12.30 0.92
N ASP A 515 -37.87 -11.11 1.29
CA ASP A 515 -37.09 -10.20 2.15
C ASP A 515 -36.63 -10.89 3.46
N SER A 516 -37.49 -11.70 4.06
CA SER A 516 -37.18 -12.48 5.26
C SER A 516 -36.03 -13.49 5.04
N HIS A 517 -36.01 -14.12 3.86
CA HIS A 517 -34.94 -15.05 3.46
C HIS A 517 -33.64 -14.30 3.14
N LEU A 518 -33.70 -13.12 2.51
CA LEU A 518 -32.53 -12.30 2.22
C LEU A 518 -31.90 -11.72 3.50
N ASP A 519 -32.73 -11.25 4.44
CA ASP A 519 -32.27 -10.77 5.74
C ASP A 519 -31.55 -11.89 6.52
N THR A 520 -32.15 -13.09 6.57
CA THR A 520 -31.55 -14.25 7.24
C THR A 520 -30.28 -14.72 6.54
N LEU A 521 -30.27 -14.74 5.21
CA LEU A 521 -29.08 -15.08 4.42
C LEU A 521 -27.93 -14.11 4.70
N GLY A 522 -28.21 -12.79 4.68
CA GLY A 522 -27.22 -11.78 5.02
C GLY A 522 -26.62 -12.01 6.40
N LEU A 523 -27.47 -12.28 7.41
CA LEU A 523 -27.00 -12.57 8.77
C LEU A 523 -26.12 -13.82 8.81
N CYS A 524 -26.49 -14.89 8.09
CA CYS A 524 -25.67 -16.11 7.99
C CYS A 524 -24.31 -15.83 7.34
N VAL A 525 -24.25 -15.03 6.28
CA VAL A 525 -22.99 -14.62 5.62
C VAL A 525 -22.10 -13.85 6.61
N PHE A 526 -22.66 -12.89 7.34
CA PHE A 526 -21.89 -12.11 8.31
C PHE A 526 -21.40 -12.94 9.49
N LEU A 527 -22.22 -13.84 10.04
CA LEU A 527 -21.81 -14.75 11.11
C LEU A 527 -20.68 -15.67 10.64
N ALA A 528 -20.79 -16.25 9.44
CA ALA A 528 -19.75 -17.10 8.86
C ALA A 528 -18.43 -16.33 8.67
N LEU A 529 -18.49 -15.10 8.14
CA LEU A 529 -17.30 -14.24 7.98
C LEU A 529 -16.67 -13.86 9.33
N SER A 530 -17.49 -13.55 10.34
CA SER A 530 -17.01 -13.19 11.68
C SER A 530 -16.39 -14.37 12.42
N ALA A 531 -16.81 -15.58 12.10
CA ALA A 531 -16.24 -16.80 12.66
C ALA A 531 -14.87 -17.15 12.05
N LEU A 532 -14.49 -16.57 10.90
CA LEU A 532 -13.20 -16.84 10.27
C LEU A 532 -12.02 -16.15 10.97
N GLU A 533 -12.24 -15.02 11.61
CA GLU A 533 -11.18 -14.22 12.23
C GLU A 533 -11.30 -14.20 13.74
N GLU A 534 -10.43 -14.92 14.44
CA GLU A 534 -10.21 -14.81 15.90
C GLU A 534 -11.53 -14.68 16.68
N SER A 535 -12.51 -15.55 16.38
CA SER A 535 -13.87 -15.42 16.93
C SER A 535 -13.84 -15.35 18.46
N GLY A 536 -12.98 -16.16 19.09
CA GLY A 536 -12.77 -16.18 20.55
C GLY A 536 -12.27 -14.87 21.17
N GLU A 537 -11.70 -13.95 20.38
CA GLU A 537 -11.27 -12.61 20.83
C GLU A 537 -12.29 -11.50 20.48
N THR A 538 -13.24 -11.80 19.59
CA THR A 538 -14.19 -10.84 19.05
C THR A 538 -15.45 -10.73 19.90
N ILE A 539 -15.83 -9.49 20.25
CA ILE A 539 -17.15 -9.18 20.78
C ILE A 539 -18.10 -9.01 19.59
N LEU A 540 -19.11 -9.87 19.49
CA LEU A 540 -20.13 -9.83 18.44
C LEU A 540 -21.32 -8.99 18.93
N ILE A 541 -21.73 -7.97 18.18
CA ILE A 541 -22.90 -7.13 18.51
C ILE A 541 -23.91 -7.20 17.37
N LEU A 542 -25.14 -7.64 17.68
CA LEU A 542 -26.26 -7.72 16.75
C LEU A 542 -27.31 -6.67 17.14
N ASP A 543 -27.41 -5.58 16.37
CA ASP A 543 -28.36 -4.49 16.62
C ASP A 543 -29.67 -4.73 15.86
N ASP A 544 -30.67 -5.24 16.57
CA ASP A 544 -32.06 -5.41 16.12
C ASP A 544 -32.24 -6.24 14.82
N VAL A 545 -31.48 -7.32 14.72
CA VAL A 545 -31.39 -8.17 13.51
C VAL A 545 -32.57 -9.13 13.30
N LEU A 546 -33.53 -9.20 14.24
CA LEU A 546 -34.66 -10.14 14.19
C LEU A 546 -35.94 -9.57 13.58
N ALA A 547 -35.96 -8.29 13.23
CA ALA A 547 -37.19 -7.54 12.97
C ALA A 547 -38.01 -7.99 11.74
N SER A 548 -37.45 -8.83 10.87
CA SER A 548 -38.04 -9.22 9.58
C SER A 548 -38.18 -10.74 9.37
N ALA A 549 -37.93 -11.53 10.41
CA ALA A 549 -38.22 -12.96 10.39
C ALA A 549 -39.68 -13.23 10.81
N ASP A 550 -40.35 -14.13 10.10
CA ASP A 550 -41.68 -14.61 10.48
C ASP A 550 -41.61 -15.45 11.78
N GLU A 551 -42.70 -15.53 12.55
CA GLU A 551 -42.70 -16.09 13.90
C GLU A 551 -42.08 -17.52 14.03
N PRO A 552 -42.33 -18.48 13.13
CA PRO A 552 -41.65 -19.79 13.18
C PRO A 552 -40.17 -19.74 12.82
N HIS A 553 -39.73 -18.71 12.10
CA HIS A 553 -38.34 -18.51 11.69
C HIS A 553 -37.56 -17.84 12.83
N VAL A 554 -38.20 -16.92 13.56
CA VAL A 554 -37.58 -16.22 14.69
C VAL A 554 -37.11 -17.19 15.76
N ASP A 555 -37.90 -18.22 16.10
CA ASP A 555 -37.51 -19.19 17.13
C ASP A 555 -36.27 -20.01 16.73
N ARG A 556 -36.24 -20.51 15.49
CA ARG A 556 -35.06 -21.23 14.96
C ARG A 556 -33.84 -20.31 14.84
N LEU A 557 -34.06 -19.05 14.47
CA LEU A 557 -33.01 -18.03 14.42
C LEU A 557 -32.43 -17.75 15.81
N ILE A 558 -33.28 -17.62 16.83
CA ILE A 558 -32.85 -17.47 18.23
C ILE A 558 -32.00 -18.67 18.66
N GLU A 559 -32.42 -19.89 18.37
CA GLU A 559 -31.64 -21.11 18.68
C GLU A 559 -30.28 -21.13 17.97
N MET A 560 -30.23 -20.77 16.68
CA MET A 560 -28.98 -20.64 15.94
C MET A 560 -28.07 -19.59 16.61
N LEU A 561 -28.60 -18.41 16.95
CA LEU A 561 -27.82 -17.36 17.61
C LEU A 561 -27.28 -17.79 18.97
N TYR A 562 -28.04 -18.56 19.77
CA TYR A 562 -27.53 -19.14 21.01
C TYR A 562 -26.34 -20.08 20.75
N SER A 563 -26.44 -20.93 19.74
CA SER A 563 -25.38 -21.90 19.41
C SER A 563 -24.11 -21.23 18.90
N GLU A 564 -24.25 -20.16 18.12
CA GLU A 564 -23.13 -19.44 17.50
C GLU A 564 -22.49 -18.43 18.46
N ALA A 565 -23.27 -17.83 19.36
CA ALA A 565 -22.78 -16.85 20.34
C ALA A 565 -21.63 -17.38 21.21
N ILE A 566 -21.60 -18.69 21.48
CA ILE A 566 -20.59 -19.37 22.32
C ILE A 566 -19.20 -19.38 21.63
N LYS A 567 -19.15 -19.22 20.30
CA LYS A 567 -17.87 -19.18 19.55
C LYS A 567 -17.13 -17.85 19.70
N PHE A 568 -17.81 -16.83 20.22
CA PHE A 568 -17.28 -15.47 20.34
C PHE A 568 -16.81 -15.18 21.76
N ARG A 569 -15.94 -14.17 21.94
CA ARG A 569 -15.54 -13.70 23.27
C ARG A 569 -16.76 -13.38 24.13
N HIS A 570 -17.70 -12.65 23.52
CA HIS A 570 -18.99 -12.29 24.07
C HIS A 570 -19.92 -11.89 22.93
N CYS A 571 -21.20 -12.22 23.02
CA CYS A 571 -22.21 -11.80 22.07
C CYS A 571 -23.23 -10.87 22.75
N ILE A 572 -23.58 -9.77 22.10
CA ILE A 572 -24.59 -8.81 22.58
C ILE A 572 -25.66 -8.69 21.51
N ILE A 573 -26.89 -9.00 21.86
CA ILE A 573 -28.02 -8.92 20.92
C ILE A 573 -29.00 -7.89 21.45
N THR A 574 -29.25 -6.84 20.69
CA THR A 574 -30.34 -5.92 21.00
C THR A 574 -31.59 -6.33 20.23
N THR A 575 -32.76 -6.21 20.86
CA THR A 575 -34.01 -6.55 20.20
C THR A 575 -35.19 -5.78 20.79
N HIS A 576 -36.20 -5.52 19.95
CA HIS A 576 -37.52 -5.08 20.40
C HIS A 576 -38.56 -6.22 20.33
N TYR A 577 -38.16 -7.45 19.98
CA TYR A 577 -39.06 -8.57 19.81
C TYR A 577 -39.58 -9.07 21.16
N ARG A 578 -40.75 -8.56 21.55
CA ARG A 578 -41.40 -8.83 22.84
C ARG A 578 -41.61 -10.31 23.13
N PRO A 579 -41.99 -11.19 22.18
CA PRO A 579 -42.14 -12.61 22.47
C PRO A 579 -40.84 -13.25 23.00
N TRP A 580 -39.65 -12.81 22.59
CA TRP A 580 -38.39 -13.30 23.17
C TRP A 580 -38.23 -12.84 24.63
N LYS A 581 -38.55 -11.57 24.94
CA LYS A 581 -38.60 -11.10 26.33
C LYS A 581 -39.54 -11.96 27.17
N GLU A 582 -40.77 -12.17 26.72
CA GLU A 582 -41.75 -12.94 27.51
C GLU A 582 -41.29 -14.40 27.63
N LYS A 583 -40.74 -15.00 26.57
CA LYS A 583 -40.16 -16.36 26.63
C LYS A 583 -39.04 -16.47 27.67
N LEU A 584 -38.15 -15.48 27.78
CA LEU A 584 -37.09 -15.46 28.80
C LEU A 584 -37.64 -15.17 30.20
N ARG A 585 -38.54 -14.19 30.34
CA ARG A 585 -39.21 -13.82 31.60
C ARG A 585 -39.92 -15.02 32.24
N TRP A 586 -40.51 -15.86 31.40
CA TRP A 586 -41.23 -17.06 31.82
C TRP A 586 -40.34 -18.32 31.85
N GLY A 587 -39.05 -18.26 31.49
CA GLY A 587 -38.16 -19.43 31.46
C GLY A 587 -38.52 -20.46 30.38
N TRP A 588 -39.22 -20.03 29.32
CA TRP A 588 -39.66 -20.87 28.20
C TRP A 588 -38.56 -21.17 27.18
N LEU A 589 -37.54 -20.34 27.13
CA LEU A 589 -36.28 -20.65 26.45
C LEU A 589 -35.34 -21.26 27.48
N GLN A 590 -34.44 -22.14 27.04
CA GLN A 590 -33.39 -22.67 27.92
C GLN A 590 -32.75 -21.49 28.64
N ASN A 591 -32.64 -21.55 29.98
CA ASN A 591 -31.84 -20.61 30.74
C ASN A 591 -30.37 -20.96 30.48
N GLY A 592 -29.96 -20.75 29.22
CA GLY A 592 -28.62 -21.00 28.77
C GLY A 592 -27.61 -20.04 29.43
N PRO A 593 -26.39 -19.98 28.89
CA PRO A 593 -25.34 -19.05 29.32
C PRO A 593 -25.63 -17.59 28.90
N CYS A 594 -26.90 -17.16 28.91
CA CYS A 594 -27.33 -15.83 28.51
C CYS A 594 -27.75 -14.97 29.71
N GLN A 595 -27.23 -13.75 29.74
CA GLN A 595 -27.72 -12.66 30.58
C GLN A 595 -28.85 -11.92 29.84
N PHE A 596 -29.96 -11.63 30.51
CA PHE A 596 -31.03 -10.82 29.93
C PHE A 596 -31.14 -9.46 30.64
N VAL A 597 -31.21 -8.39 29.85
CA VAL A 597 -31.27 -7.02 30.34
C VAL A 597 -32.39 -6.29 29.63
N GLU A 598 -33.21 -5.55 30.38
CA GLU A 598 -34.26 -4.72 29.82
C GLU A 598 -33.90 -3.23 29.98
N LEU A 599 -34.17 -2.42 28.95
CA LEU A 599 -33.99 -0.97 28.99
C LEU A 599 -35.28 -0.26 29.41
N MET A 600 -35.14 0.76 30.27
CA MET A 600 -36.22 1.67 30.60
C MET A 600 -36.60 2.55 29.42
N ARG A 601 -37.83 3.09 29.47
CA ARG A 601 -38.23 4.19 28.59
C ARG A 601 -37.28 5.37 28.78
N TRP A 602 -36.70 5.84 27.68
CA TRP A 602 -35.79 6.98 27.69
C TRP A 602 -36.55 8.27 28.07
N THR A 603 -35.96 9.08 28.96
CA THR A 603 -36.45 10.43 29.28
C THR A 603 -35.28 11.41 29.31
N PRO A 604 -35.51 12.73 29.12
CA PRO A 604 -34.44 13.72 29.26
C PRO A 604 -33.77 13.73 30.64
N GLN A 605 -34.45 13.29 31.70
CA GLN A 605 -33.94 13.26 33.06
C GLN A 605 -33.12 12.00 33.36
N THR A 606 -33.59 10.84 32.91
CA THR A 606 -32.97 9.54 33.22
C THR A 606 -32.06 9.02 32.12
N GLY A 607 -32.22 9.49 30.88
CA GLY A 607 -31.49 8.99 29.73
C GLY A 607 -31.68 7.49 29.48
N LEU A 608 -30.59 6.85 29.07
CA LEU A 608 -30.46 5.40 28.96
C LEU A 608 -30.33 4.78 30.35
N ALA A 609 -31.23 3.86 30.71
CA ALA A 609 -31.25 3.22 32.02
C ALA A 609 -31.72 1.75 31.93
N LEU A 610 -31.29 0.92 32.90
CA LEU A 610 -31.63 -0.50 32.98
C LEU A 610 -32.83 -0.76 33.89
N ILE A 611 -33.71 -1.66 33.46
CA ILE A 611 -34.59 -2.45 34.31
C ILE A 611 -33.84 -3.75 34.60
N ARG A 612 -33.57 -4.03 35.88
CA ARG A 612 -33.17 -5.39 36.27
C ARG A 612 -34.39 -6.29 36.08
N SER A 613 -34.43 -7.01 34.97
CA SER A 613 -35.43 -8.05 34.71
C SER A 613 -35.05 -9.26 35.56
N VAL A 614 -35.56 -9.29 36.78
CA VAL A 614 -35.56 -10.49 37.63
C VAL A 614 -36.69 -11.39 37.12
N PRO A 615 -36.49 -12.70 36.89
CA PRO A 615 -37.56 -13.64 36.58
C PRO A 615 -38.74 -13.44 37.53
N ASP A 616 -39.96 -13.58 37.02
CA ASP A 616 -41.16 -13.25 37.80
C ASP A 616 -41.22 -14.00 39.13
N ILE A 617 -40.70 -15.24 39.14
CA ILE A 617 -40.60 -16.10 40.32
C ILE A 617 -39.60 -15.57 41.37
N GLU A 618 -38.43 -15.11 40.94
CA GLU A 618 -37.43 -14.50 41.83
C GLU A 618 -37.94 -13.16 42.39
N ARG A 619 -38.72 -12.40 41.61
CA ARG A 619 -39.39 -11.19 42.11
C ARG A 619 -40.41 -11.52 43.18
N LEU A 620 -41.18 -12.59 43.01
CA LEU A 620 -42.12 -13.07 44.03
C LEU A 620 -41.38 -13.52 45.30
N GLN A 621 -40.28 -14.26 45.18
CA GLN A 621 -39.44 -14.65 46.32
C GLN A 621 -38.88 -13.43 47.06
N LYS A 622 -38.45 -12.40 46.33
CA LYS A 622 -38.01 -11.13 46.94
C LYS A 622 -39.14 -10.43 47.70
N LEU A 623 -40.34 -10.35 47.11
CA LEU A 623 -41.52 -9.78 47.77
C LEU A 623 -41.87 -10.54 49.06
N LEU A 624 -41.81 -11.88 49.03
CA LEU A 624 -42.04 -12.73 50.21
C LEU A 624 -40.99 -12.52 51.32
N GLY A 625 -39.78 -12.09 50.96
CA GLY A 625 -38.70 -11.77 51.90
C GLY A 625 -38.66 -10.31 52.38
N GLU A 626 -39.52 -9.43 51.88
CA GLU A 626 -39.58 -8.02 52.31
C GLU A 626 -40.13 -7.91 53.74
N THR A 627 -39.61 -6.97 54.52
CA THR A 627 -40.05 -6.73 55.91
C THR A 627 -40.39 -5.24 56.11
N PRO A 628 -41.66 -4.87 56.38
CA PRO A 628 -42.85 -5.73 56.37
C PRO A 628 -43.24 -6.21 54.95
N PRO A 629 -43.92 -7.36 54.81
CA PRO A 629 -44.30 -7.89 53.50
C PRO A 629 -45.43 -7.06 52.84
N ASP A 630 -45.29 -6.77 51.55
CA ASP A 630 -46.37 -6.18 50.73
C ASP A 630 -47.30 -7.29 50.19
N LEU A 631 -48.33 -7.59 50.97
CA LEU A 631 -49.29 -8.66 50.68
C LEU A 631 -50.03 -8.47 49.34
N GLN A 632 -50.34 -7.23 48.96
CA GLN A 632 -51.02 -6.94 47.70
C GLN A 632 -50.11 -7.27 46.52
N SER A 633 -48.86 -6.81 46.57
CA SER A 633 -47.86 -7.12 45.53
C SER A 633 -47.57 -8.62 45.44
N ILE A 634 -47.50 -9.33 46.58
CA ILE A 634 -47.34 -10.79 46.64
C ILE A 634 -48.49 -11.49 45.92
N CYS A 635 -49.74 -11.22 46.32
CA CYS A 635 -50.93 -11.84 45.72
C CYS A 635 -51.08 -11.53 44.24
N TYR A 636 -50.83 -10.27 43.83
CA TYR A 636 -50.85 -9.87 42.42
C TYR A 636 -49.82 -10.67 41.62
N LYS A 637 -48.56 -10.69 42.08
CA LYS A 637 -47.47 -11.34 41.36
C LYS A 637 -47.65 -12.86 41.29
N ALA A 638 -48.01 -13.48 42.41
CA ALA A 638 -48.33 -14.91 42.49
C ALA A 638 -49.49 -15.28 41.58
N GLY A 639 -50.52 -14.44 41.48
CA GLY A 639 -51.64 -14.64 40.57
C GLY A 639 -51.23 -14.69 39.11
N VAL A 640 -50.41 -13.73 38.65
CA VAL A 640 -49.93 -13.70 37.25
C VAL A 640 -49.03 -14.90 36.94
N ILE A 641 -48.19 -15.33 37.89
CA ILE A 641 -47.35 -16.53 37.73
C ILE A 641 -48.20 -17.80 37.64
N LEU A 642 -49.22 -17.91 38.49
CA LEU A 642 -50.15 -19.03 38.45
C LEU A 642 -50.93 -19.06 37.13
N GLU A 643 -51.37 -17.92 36.59
CA GLU A 643 -52.00 -17.87 35.26
C GLU A 643 -51.08 -18.45 34.18
N ALA A 644 -49.78 -18.13 34.20
CA ALA A 644 -48.81 -18.69 33.26
C ALA A 644 -48.66 -20.22 33.43
N ALA A 645 -48.61 -20.72 34.67
CA ALA A 645 -48.52 -22.14 34.98
C ALA A 645 -49.76 -22.92 34.53
N LEU A 646 -50.95 -22.43 34.86
CA LEU A 646 -52.19 -23.06 34.43
C LEU A 646 -52.36 -22.98 32.91
N HIS A 647 -52.04 -21.84 32.30
CA HIS A 647 -52.09 -21.70 30.84
C HIS A 647 -51.18 -22.72 30.16
N PHE A 648 -49.94 -22.89 30.63
CA PHE A 648 -49.02 -23.91 30.15
C PHE A 648 -49.62 -25.32 30.24
N LEU A 649 -50.16 -25.70 31.40
CA LEU A 649 -50.77 -27.03 31.60
C LEU A 649 -51.98 -27.21 30.66
N THR A 650 -52.87 -26.23 30.61
CA THR A 650 -54.06 -26.31 29.74
C THR A 650 -53.72 -26.42 28.27
N LEU A 651 -52.64 -25.76 27.83
CA LEU A 651 -52.18 -25.84 26.45
C LEU A 651 -51.56 -27.21 26.12
N HIS A 652 -50.67 -27.73 26.97
CA HIS A 652 -49.96 -28.99 26.73
C HIS A 652 -50.87 -30.22 26.81
N TYR A 653 -51.91 -30.14 27.65
CA TYR A 653 -52.90 -31.19 27.80
C TYR A 653 -54.19 -30.91 27.02
N GLU A 654 -54.20 -29.91 26.14
CA GLU A 654 -55.36 -29.57 25.28
C GLU A 654 -56.68 -29.47 26.09
N CYS A 655 -56.61 -28.88 27.30
CA CYS A 655 -57.76 -28.74 28.17
C CYS A 655 -58.80 -27.79 27.54
N HIS A 656 -60.08 -28.02 27.87
CA HIS A 656 -61.17 -27.21 27.32
C HIS A 656 -61.19 -25.81 27.95
N VAL A 657 -60.54 -24.85 27.30
CA VAL A 657 -60.56 -23.42 27.67
C VAL A 657 -61.48 -22.65 26.71
N PRO A 658 -62.28 -21.68 27.16
CA PRO A 658 -63.10 -20.85 26.27
C PRO A 658 -62.25 -20.21 25.15
N ARG A 659 -62.76 -20.09 23.92
CA ARG A 659 -61.99 -19.43 22.85
C ARG A 659 -62.11 -17.91 22.98
N ARG A 660 -60.99 -17.21 23.16
CA ARG A 660 -60.90 -15.73 23.22
C ARG A 660 -60.16 -15.19 22.00
N ALA A 661 -60.59 -14.04 21.48
CA ALA A 661 -59.90 -13.38 20.37
C ALA A 661 -58.47 -12.94 20.73
N THR A 662 -58.22 -12.62 22.00
CA THR A 662 -56.91 -12.19 22.52
C THR A 662 -55.98 -13.36 22.86
N GLY A 663 -56.51 -14.58 23.02
CA GLY A 663 -55.74 -15.72 23.55
C GLY A 663 -55.28 -15.56 25.01
N LEU A 664 -55.75 -14.52 25.72
CA LEU A 664 -55.40 -14.26 27.12
C LEU A 664 -56.51 -14.76 28.05
N TYR A 665 -56.11 -15.45 29.10
CA TYR A 665 -57.00 -16.14 30.04
C TYR A 665 -56.69 -15.77 31.49
N THR A 666 -57.74 -15.66 32.30
CA THR A 666 -57.62 -15.38 33.73
C THR A 666 -57.66 -16.66 34.57
N LEU A 667 -57.23 -16.58 35.84
CA LEU A 667 -57.34 -17.71 36.78
C LEU A 667 -58.75 -18.31 36.84
N ALA A 668 -59.78 -17.46 36.83
CA ALA A 668 -61.18 -17.90 36.91
C ALA A 668 -61.60 -18.74 35.70
N GLU A 669 -60.96 -18.55 34.55
CA GLU A 669 -61.21 -19.31 33.33
C GLU A 669 -60.33 -20.55 33.24
N LEU A 670 -59.08 -20.49 33.70
CA LEU A 670 -58.11 -21.59 33.60
C LEU A 670 -58.32 -22.66 34.65
N GLN A 671 -58.56 -22.27 35.90
CA GLN A 671 -58.63 -23.18 37.03
C GLN A 671 -59.74 -24.24 36.93
N PRO A 672 -60.97 -23.92 36.47
CA PRO A 672 -62.03 -24.92 36.33
C PRO A 672 -61.75 -25.97 35.25
N THR A 673 -60.83 -25.70 34.31
CA THR A 673 -60.53 -26.61 33.20
C THR A 673 -59.64 -27.78 33.61
N LEU A 674 -58.97 -27.66 34.75
CA LEU A 674 -58.21 -28.72 35.39
C LEU A 674 -59.14 -29.48 36.34
N ASP A 675 -59.94 -30.39 35.78
CA ASP A 675 -60.91 -31.20 36.52
C ASP A 675 -60.25 -32.17 37.52
N GLU A 676 -61.07 -32.80 38.38
CA GLU A 676 -60.58 -33.72 39.41
C GLU A 676 -59.79 -34.90 38.82
N LYS A 677 -60.20 -35.40 37.65
CA LYS A 677 -59.53 -36.51 36.96
C LYS A 677 -58.14 -36.08 36.49
N PHE A 678 -58.01 -34.87 35.94
CA PHE A 678 -56.74 -34.28 35.56
C PHE A 678 -55.82 -34.12 36.78
N ARG A 679 -56.31 -33.53 37.86
CA ARG A 679 -55.50 -33.28 39.07
C ARG A 679 -54.97 -34.58 39.68
N GLN A 680 -55.78 -35.64 39.70
CA GLN A 680 -55.38 -36.96 40.22
C GLN A 680 -54.28 -37.63 39.39
N ALA A 681 -54.28 -37.42 38.08
CA ALA A 681 -53.36 -38.11 37.17
C ALA A 681 -52.07 -37.33 36.89
N VAL A 682 -52.08 -36.00 37.00
CA VAL A 682 -50.88 -35.20 36.73
C VAL A 682 -49.86 -35.29 37.86
N GLN A 683 -48.66 -35.72 37.48
CA GLN A 683 -47.51 -35.83 38.36
C GLN A 683 -46.25 -35.44 37.61
N ILE A 684 -45.22 -35.07 38.37
CA ILE A 684 -43.93 -34.71 37.80
C ILE A 684 -42.81 -35.41 38.56
N GLU A 685 -41.89 -36.01 37.81
CA GLU A 685 -40.66 -36.56 38.37
C GLU A 685 -39.57 -35.48 38.33
N VAL A 686 -39.03 -35.17 39.50
CA VAL A 686 -37.97 -34.18 39.69
C VAL A 686 -36.66 -34.90 39.93
N GLN A 687 -35.63 -34.62 39.13
CA GLN A 687 -34.31 -35.18 39.35
C GLN A 687 -33.69 -34.62 40.63
N THR A 688 -33.34 -35.48 41.58
CA THR A 688 -32.75 -35.09 42.88
C THR A 688 -31.26 -35.39 42.99
N GLY A 689 -30.70 -36.13 42.03
CA GLY A 689 -29.27 -36.45 41.99
C GLY A 689 -28.93 -37.47 40.92
N LYS A 690 -27.75 -38.08 41.07
CA LYS A 690 -27.30 -39.26 40.31
C LYS A 690 -26.86 -40.34 41.29
N ASP A 691 -27.10 -41.59 40.96
CA ASP A 691 -26.60 -42.73 41.74
C ASP A 691 -25.09 -42.94 41.54
N SER A 692 -24.52 -43.93 42.22
CA SER A 692 -23.10 -44.28 42.15
C SER A 692 -22.64 -44.78 40.77
N ALA A 693 -23.57 -45.13 39.88
CA ALA A 693 -23.31 -45.49 38.48
C ALA A 693 -23.51 -44.31 37.51
N GLY A 694 -23.90 -43.13 38.01
CA GLY A 694 -24.15 -41.93 37.22
C GLY A 694 -25.56 -41.84 36.62
N ALA A 695 -26.47 -42.77 36.96
CA ALA A 695 -27.85 -42.74 36.50
C ALA A 695 -28.69 -41.74 37.31
N PRO A 696 -29.60 -40.97 36.68
CA PRO A 696 -30.39 -39.96 37.37
C PRO A 696 -31.40 -40.58 38.35
N ILE A 697 -31.48 -40.02 39.57
CA ILE A 697 -32.47 -40.39 40.60
C ILE A 697 -33.60 -39.36 40.55
N TYR A 698 -34.84 -39.85 40.55
CA TYR A 698 -36.05 -39.03 40.48
C TYR A 698 -36.91 -39.14 41.73
N LYS A 699 -37.56 -38.04 42.10
CA LYS A 699 -38.64 -37.98 43.09
C LYS A 699 -39.93 -37.60 42.39
N THR A 700 -40.94 -38.46 42.49
CA THR A 700 -42.29 -38.16 41.99
C THR A 700 -43.00 -37.18 42.93
N VAL A 701 -43.60 -36.14 42.36
CA VAL A 701 -44.43 -35.15 43.04
C VAL A 701 -45.79 -35.11 42.35
N HIS A 702 -46.86 -35.37 43.09
CA HIS A 702 -48.22 -35.23 42.58
C HIS A 702 -48.62 -33.76 42.59
N LEU A 703 -49.07 -33.22 41.45
CA LEU A 703 -49.47 -31.82 41.39
C LEU A 703 -50.84 -31.57 42.04
N LYS A 704 -51.61 -32.63 42.33
CA LYS A 704 -52.93 -32.53 42.99
C LYS A 704 -52.89 -31.65 44.23
N ASP A 705 -51.96 -31.92 45.14
CA ASP A 705 -51.91 -31.24 46.44
C ASP A 705 -51.70 -29.74 46.29
N HIS A 706 -50.80 -29.34 45.37
CA HIS A 706 -50.55 -27.93 45.06
C HIS A 706 -51.76 -27.27 44.38
N LEU A 707 -52.36 -27.94 43.40
CA LEU A 707 -53.50 -27.39 42.65
C LEU A 707 -54.77 -27.27 43.51
N ASP A 708 -55.03 -28.24 44.40
CA ASP A 708 -56.16 -28.20 45.31
C ASP A 708 -55.99 -27.12 46.37
N GLU A 709 -54.79 -27.00 46.95
CA GLU A 709 -54.49 -25.94 47.91
C GLU A 709 -54.61 -24.55 47.26
N LEU A 710 -54.00 -24.35 46.08
CA LEU A 710 -54.14 -23.11 45.31
C LEU A 710 -55.60 -22.82 44.93
N THR A 711 -56.44 -23.83 44.79
CA THR A 711 -57.89 -23.67 44.60
C THR A 711 -58.60 -23.22 45.86
N ARG A 712 -58.24 -23.80 47.01
CA ARG A 712 -58.78 -23.41 48.31
C ARG A 712 -58.47 -21.95 48.64
N ILE A 713 -57.26 -21.48 48.34
CA ILE A 713 -56.78 -20.13 48.68
C ILE A 713 -56.81 -19.12 47.51
N ALA A 714 -57.33 -19.51 46.33
CA ALA A 714 -57.45 -18.63 45.16
C ALA A 714 -58.22 -17.33 45.44
N GLN A 715 -59.12 -17.35 46.42
CA GLN A 715 -59.87 -16.16 46.83
C GLN A 715 -58.96 -15.05 47.40
N ALA A 716 -57.82 -15.40 48.00
CA ALA A 716 -56.82 -14.45 48.48
C ALA A 716 -56.28 -13.58 47.34
N ARG A 717 -56.00 -14.17 46.16
CA ARG A 717 -55.62 -13.44 44.95
C ARG A 717 -56.68 -12.44 44.53
N ASN A 718 -57.94 -12.90 44.44
CA ASN A 718 -59.01 -12.08 43.89
C ASN A 718 -59.33 -10.89 44.80
N VAL A 719 -59.28 -11.07 46.12
CA VAL A 719 -59.66 -10.04 47.10
C VAL A 719 -58.50 -9.12 47.48
N LEU A 720 -57.29 -9.65 47.72
CA LEU A 720 -56.14 -8.83 48.15
C LEU A 720 -55.30 -8.33 46.97
N GLY A 721 -55.21 -9.09 45.88
CA GLY A 721 -54.36 -8.77 44.73
C GLY A 721 -55.01 -7.87 43.67
N CYS A 722 -56.34 -7.90 43.50
CA CYS A 722 -57.00 -7.25 42.35
C CYS A 722 -58.31 -6.50 42.64
N HIS A 723 -59.12 -6.90 43.63
CA HIS A 723 -60.44 -6.30 43.87
C HIS A 723 -60.67 -5.95 45.33
N PHE A 724 -60.66 -4.65 45.66
CA PHE A 724 -61.09 -4.18 46.98
C PHE A 724 -62.59 -4.40 47.19
N ASN A 725 -62.97 -5.21 48.18
CA ASN A 725 -64.35 -5.45 48.58
C ASN A 725 -64.45 -5.68 50.11
N GLN A 726 -65.65 -5.80 50.68
CA GLN A 726 -65.81 -6.00 52.14
C GLN A 726 -65.16 -7.29 52.69
N LEU A 727 -64.90 -8.29 51.84
CA LEU A 727 -64.21 -9.53 52.24
C LEU A 727 -62.70 -9.30 52.47
N SER A 728 -62.12 -8.21 51.98
CA SER A 728 -60.70 -7.90 52.21
C SER A 728 -60.38 -7.60 53.68
N PHE A 729 -61.38 -7.20 54.47
CA PHE A 729 -61.26 -7.00 55.91
C PHE A 729 -61.33 -8.29 56.72
N GLN A 730 -61.67 -9.43 56.09
CA GLN A 730 -61.92 -10.71 56.76
C GLN A 730 -60.86 -11.77 56.44
N LEU A 731 -59.96 -11.51 55.48
CA LEU A 731 -58.88 -12.43 55.11
C LEU A 731 -57.67 -12.23 56.02
N LEU A 732 -57.01 -13.34 56.37
CA LEU A 732 -55.81 -13.31 57.18
C LEU A 732 -54.59 -13.01 56.31
N ASP A 733 -53.66 -12.19 56.81
CA ASP A 733 -52.36 -11.93 56.16
C ASP A 733 -51.61 -13.24 55.84
N ALA A 734 -51.81 -14.26 56.68
CA ALA A 734 -51.27 -15.60 56.50
C ALA A 734 -51.73 -16.27 55.19
N ASP A 735 -52.96 -16.02 54.74
CA ASP A 735 -53.50 -16.61 53.50
C ASP A 735 -52.82 -16.00 52.25
N ALA A 736 -52.49 -14.70 52.29
CA ALA A 736 -51.76 -14.03 51.21
C ALA A 736 -50.32 -14.53 51.09
N LEU A 737 -49.64 -14.71 52.23
CA LEU A 737 -48.30 -15.30 52.28
C LEU A 737 -48.33 -16.76 51.82
N ALA A 738 -49.28 -17.56 52.31
CA ALA A 738 -49.46 -18.95 51.91
C ALA A 738 -49.73 -19.09 50.40
N PHE A 739 -50.55 -18.19 49.82
CA PHE A 739 -50.77 -18.19 48.37
C PHE A 739 -49.50 -17.91 47.58
N GLY A 740 -48.74 -16.88 47.97
CA GLY A 740 -47.45 -16.59 47.34
C GLY A 740 -46.47 -17.78 47.44
N GLN A 741 -46.41 -18.41 48.60
CA GLN A 741 -45.50 -19.52 48.89
C GLN A 741 -45.87 -20.80 48.13
N GLN A 742 -47.16 -21.11 48.04
CA GLN A 742 -47.66 -22.25 47.25
C GLN A 742 -47.42 -22.08 45.75
N VAL A 743 -47.54 -20.86 45.22
CA VAL A 743 -47.17 -20.59 43.82
C VAL A 743 -45.66 -20.80 43.61
N VAL A 744 -44.81 -20.42 44.57
CA VAL A 744 -43.37 -20.69 44.49
C VAL A 744 -43.07 -22.19 44.51
N GLU A 745 -43.70 -22.94 45.40
CA GLU A 745 -43.55 -24.40 45.49
C GLU A 745 -43.98 -25.10 44.20
N LEU A 746 -45.16 -24.74 43.66
CA LEU A 746 -45.63 -25.28 42.38
C LEU A 746 -44.64 -25.02 41.25
N MET A 747 -44.11 -23.79 41.14
CA MET A 747 -43.16 -23.45 40.08
C MET A 747 -41.83 -24.19 40.25
N ASN A 748 -41.28 -24.30 41.46
CA ASN A 748 -40.04 -25.04 41.74
C ASN A 748 -40.13 -26.52 41.35
N VAL A 749 -41.33 -27.09 41.48
CA VAL A 749 -41.63 -28.46 41.08
C VAL A 749 -41.81 -28.55 39.56
N LEU A 750 -42.64 -27.67 38.97
CA LEU A 750 -43.01 -27.69 37.55
C LEU A 750 -41.86 -27.33 36.61
N THR A 751 -40.95 -26.46 37.04
CA THR A 751 -39.84 -25.96 36.21
C THR A 751 -38.49 -26.27 36.83
N ASP A 752 -37.47 -26.22 35.98
CA ASP A 752 -36.07 -26.28 36.36
C ASP A 752 -35.42 -24.90 36.16
N GLY A 753 -34.60 -24.47 37.11
CA GLY A 753 -33.96 -23.15 37.08
C GLY A 753 -33.02 -22.96 35.88
N ASP A 754 -32.43 -24.02 35.36
CA ASP A 754 -31.52 -23.98 34.20
C ASP A 754 -32.20 -24.55 32.94
N ALA A 755 -32.95 -25.65 33.08
CA ALA A 755 -33.54 -26.36 31.95
C ALA A 755 -34.97 -25.89 31.56
N GLY A 756 -35.57 -24.97 32.32
CA GLY A 756 -36.86 -24.36 32.00
C GLY A 756 -38.06 -25.28 32.21
N TRP A 757 -39.05 -25.23 31.31
CA TRP A 757 -40.31 -25.98 31.40
C TRP A 757 -40.24 -27.31 30.62
N PRO A 758 -40.98 -28.35 31.05
CA PRO A 758 -41.01 -29.63 30.36
C PRO A 758 -41.82 -29.55 29.05
N ARG A 759 -41.14 -29.34 27.92
CA ARG A 759 -41.76 -29.14 26.59
C ARG A 759 -41.39 -30.21 25.55
N ASN A 760 -40.43 -31.07 25.85
CA ASN A 760 -39.96 -32.07 24.91
C ASN A 760 -40.88 -33.31 24.91
N ALA A 761 -41.50 -33.58 23.76
CA ALA A 761 -42.41 -34.69 23.53
C ALA A 761 -41.74 -36.02 23.09
N LYS A 762 -40.41 -36.05 22.92
CA LYS A 762 -39.70 -37.18 22.27
C LYS A 762 -39.92 -38.54 22.92
N SER A 763 -40.20 -38.57 24.23
CA SER A 763 -40.49 -39.81 24.96
C SER A 763 -41.82 -40.46 24.51
N GLY A 764 -42.84 -39.65 24.22
CA GLY A 764 -44.20 -40.13 23.97
C GLY A 764 -44.96 -40.56 25.22
N GLU A 765 -44.30 -40.71 26.38
CA GLU A 765 -44.91 -41.09 27.67
C GLU A 765 -45.04 -39.91 28.64
N TYR A 766 -44.16 -38.92 28.51
CA TYR A 766 -44.11 -37.70 29.31
C TYR A 766 -43.57 -36.52 28.51
N TRP A 767 -43.80 -35.31 29.03
CA TRP A 767 -43.11 -34.09 28.60
C TRP A 767 -41.85 -33.88 29.42
N ALA A 768 -40.71 -33.59 28.79
CA ALA A 768 -39.42 -33.47 29.48
C ALA A 768 -38.78 -32.09 29.34
N THR A 769 -38.00 -31.68 30.32
CA THR A 769 -37.02 -30.58 30.17
C THR A 769 -35.79 -31.04 29.37
N ALA A 770 -34.94 -30.10 28.97
CA ALA A 770 -33.63 -30.43 28.41
C ALA A 770 -32.79 -31.22 29.44
N GLY A 771 -32.20 -32.34 29.04
CA GLY A 771 -31.50 -33.24 29.95
C GLY A 771 -32.41 -34.06 30.89
N GLU A 772 -33.73 -34.01 30.67
CA GLU A 772 -34.74 -34.74 31.44
C GLU A 772 -34.71 -34.51 32.97
N THR A 773 -34.38 -33.30 33.42
CA THR A 773 -34.35 -32.96 34.86
C THR A 773 -35.75 -32.88 35.49
N ARG A 774 -36.78 -32.71 34.66
CA ARG A 774 -38.21 -32.77 34.99
C ARG A 774 -38.92 -33.63 33.95
N LYS A 775 -39.79 -34.54 34.40
CA LYS A 775 -40.65 -35.36 33.54
C LYS A 775 -42.09 -35.21 33.98
N LEU A 776 -42.89 -34.50 33.19
CA LEU A 776 -44.29 -34.21 33.46
C LEU A 776 -45.18 -35.27 32.79
N TYR A 777 -45.91 -36.01 33.63
CA TYR A 777 -46.79 -37.09 33.22
C TYR A 777 -48.26 -36.72 33.47
N PRO A 778 -49.19 -37.32 32.71
CA PRO A 778 -48.95 -38.14 31.50
C PRO A 778 -48.60 -37.29 30.25
N PHE A 779 -48.23 -37.91 29.12
CA PHE A 779 -47.99 -37.17 27.86
C PHE A 779 -49.25 -36.50 27.29
N LYS A 780 -50.42 -37.10 27.47
CA LYS A 780 -51.71 -36.59 26.98
C LYS A 780 -52.71 -36.47 28.10
N LYS A 781 -53.78 -35.72 27.87
CA LYS A 781 -54.85 -35.55 28.87
C LYS A 781 -55.37 -36.93 29.34
N PRO A 782 -55.43 -37.16 30.66
CA PRO A 782 -55.85 -38.44 31.24
C PRO A 782 -57.33 -38.78 31.01
#